data_AF-A0A1G9H193-F1
#
_entry.id   AF-A0A1G9H193-F1
#
_cell.length_a   1.000
_cell.length_b   1.000
_cell.length_c   1.000
_cell.angle_alpha   90.00
_cell.angle_beta   90.00
_cell.angle_gamma   90.00
#
_symmetry.space_group_name_H-M   'P 1'
#
loop_
_entity.id
_entity.type
_entity.pdbx_description
1 polymer ?
#
loop_
_entity_poly.entity_id
_entity_poly.type
_entity_poly.pdbx_seq_one_letter_code
_entity_poly.pdbx_strand_id
1 'polypeptide(L)'
;MSIKKIIFILVPVLVVMMMAGCIPTKTKPQSVQYTEEDAIPYRIAILPAQYMTHSENSTVHKSILIVDDDRTFVADIARSAIYNQLAGKGYLPLQKSVVDNGLSGLGKDSDWKTMSSETLCKLLNADGIVIINISSADMITAVAFDLFQLDAEVEIINSADKLVGKWSESASKRRVSVPTGLFSLAGTILEEVFADPARRQMRMVIYDWAWNLAQMLPDCPKGPKLPQVVSVDTNVDNKLFGVGKRIAVRVDAEPGLKCSFDIGEFKKKIPLSQTSEGIYEGFYVVHEGDKGVDETLLIRMRKSNGIERLWVEAGSLVTVDGQLPPVPEFVTGRAGKEGVEITWEVPKAVDLEDFVIEKGIDPVGLFEVVGRTQGVSFLDSEVLQGGTVYYRVRTMDRADNLSASDGLLKVVVPQFDERELFGELRGILVKGNYLIKFPVSVPQGASFTILPGTKIKFSDGSRMDVAGELNSLGEIRSPVKFESANTEGINVLSGGSAVLSLCDFSGFSRAVTNGGGYSEIRSSSFSGGRGSDNGGGEFAVKVSKMGRYDFTGLRISGVKTGIILSSGNGSVVRSSISNCTTGLEFNGGNSNIRENNIFDNDINILSRSKLVVEENYFGTASSDKMKVNGDVLVKSILDAPYPHGRKIVLIDDETITPKLLEERFSKLKAEGVLSFHNQQYGDAYQKLEQALKIKDDRDIYLYLSYTLLALGDDVRLTEVLSEGLSKFPYDVRLHQLYVRRLLNKGEIGQARQVLEKALTLSPTDSSLLYMKDYLDHIGGKKGAEKPEEK
;
A
#
# COMPACT_ATOMS: atom_id res chain seq x y z
N MET A 1 4.21 -59.48 -28.97
CA MET A 1 3.30 -60.58 -28.59
C MET A 1 3.00 -60.45 -27.09
N SER A 2 1.71 -60.54 -26.77
CA SER A 2 1.02 -60.24 -25.50
C SER A 2 1.68 -60.76 -24.22
N ILE A 3 1.65 -59.95 -23.15
CA ILE A 3 1.23 -60.40 -21.80
C ILE A 3 0.34 -59.31 -21.17
N LYS A 4 -0.94 -59.65 -20.99
CA LYS A 4 -1.93 -58.96 -20.16
C LYS A 4 -1.84 -59.45 -18.70
N LYS A 5 -2.23 -58.55 -17.79
CA LYS A 5 -2.93 -58.73 -16.48
C LYS A 5 -2.12 -58.32 -15.24
N ILE A 6 -2.88 -57.72 -14.30
CA ILE A 6 -2.51 -57.12 -13.00
C ILE A 6 -2.02 -55.67 -13.25
N ILE A 7 -2.76 -54.60 -13.01
CA ILE A 7 -3.49 -54.20 -11.79
C ILE A 7 -4.72 -53.36 -12.20
N PHE A 8 -5.91 -53.86 -11.90
CA PHE A 8 -7.14 -53.06 -11.77
C PHE A 8 -7.45 -53.03 -10.27
N ILE A 9 -8.02 -51.92 -9.78
CA ILE A 9 -8.34 -51.58 -8.38
C ILE A 9 -7.24 -50.77 -7.67
N LEU A 10 -7.21 -49.45 -7.93
CA LEU A 10 -6.96 -48.35 -6.95
C LEU A 10 -6.80 -47.00 -7.67
N VAL A 11 -7.78 -46.57 -8.46
CA VAL A 11 -7.85 -45.18 -8.95
C VAL A 11 -9.29 -44.62 -8.85
N PRO A 12 -9.91 -44.66 -7.65
CA PRO A 12 -10.82 -43.56 -7.31
C PRO A 12 -10.63 -43.10 -5.86
N VAL A 13 -9.43 -42.64 -5.48
CA VAL A 13 -9.21 -42.05 -4.14
C VAL A 13 -8.51 -40.69 -4.19
N LEU A 14 -7.82 -40.31 -5.27
CA LEU A 14 -7.04 -39.06 -5.27
C LEU A 14 -7.72 -37.81 -5.88
N VAL A 15 -8.96 -37.92 -6.38
CA VAL A 15 -9.71 -36.79 -6.99
C VAL A 15 -10.83 -36.27 -6.07
N VAL A 16 -10.96 -36.79 -4.85
CA VAL A 16 -11.98 -36.36 -3.87
C VAL A 16 -11.44 -35.35 -2.85
N MET A 17 -10.13 -35.05 -2.81
CA MET A 17 -9.54 -34.18 -1.78
C MET A 17 -9.26 -32.71 -2.17
N MET A 18 -9.58 -32.27 -3.39
CA MET A 18 -9.37 -30.86 -3.80
C MET A 18 -10.65 -30.08 -4.15
N MET A 19 -11.81 -30.58 -3.72
CA MET A 19 -13.11 -29.90 -3.79
C MET A 19 -13.75 -29.83 -2.39
N ALA A 20 -13.05 -29.21 -1.45
CA ALA A 20 -13.66 -28.71 -0.21
C ALA A 20 -13.62 -27.19 -0.26
N GLY A 21 -14.64 -26.61 -0.90
CA GLY A 21 -14.88 -25.18 -0.81
C GLY A 21 -15.13 -24.75 0.64
N CYS A 22 -15.24 -23.44 0.84
CA CYS A 22 -16.12 -22.89 1.86
C CYS A 22 -17.56 -23.34 1.56
N ILE A 23 -17.83 -24.63 1.77
CA ILE A 23 -19.11 -25.07 2.28
C ILE A 23 -19.15 -24.41 3.66
N PRO A 24 -20.19 -23.64 4.03
CA PRO A 24 -20.39 -23.34 5.44
C PRO A 24 -20.34 -24.70 6.11
N THR A 25 -19.33 -24.99 6.92
CA THR A 25 -19.41 -26.18 7.75
C THR A 25 -20.73 -26.02 8.45
N LYS A 26 -21.73 -26.82 8.03
CA LYS A 26 -22.87 -27.10 8.88
C LYS A 26 -22.17 -27.49 10.15
N THR A 27 -22.24 -26.62 11.15
CA THR A 27 -21.99 -26.99 12.53
C THR A 27 -22.69 -28.33 12.62
N LYS A 28 -21.92 -29.41 12.80
CA LYS A 28 -22.54 -30.64 13.29
C LYS A 28 -23.39 -30.15 14.43
N PRO A 29 -24.71 -30.42 14.47
CA PRO A 29 -25.50 -30.03 15.62
C PRO A 29 -24.77 -30.63 16.82
N GLN A 30 -24.04 -29.78 17.55
CA GLN A 30 -23.44 -30.20 18.80
C GLN A 30 -24.67 -30.55 19.63
N SER A 31 -24.72 -31.80 20.09
CA SER A 31 -25.73 -32.23 21.01
C SER A 31 -25.72 -31.23 22.16
N VAL A 32 -26.71 -30.33 22.20
CA VAL A 32 -26.94 -29.46 23.34
C VAL A 32 -27.21 -30.42 24.49
N GLN A 33 -26.19 -30.68 25.30
CA GLN A 33 -26.40 -31.40 26.55
C GLN A 33 -27.27 -30.48 27.40
N TYR A 34 -28.51 -30.90 27.62
CA TYR A 34 -29.42 -30.24 28.54
C TYR A 34 -28.84 -30.44 29.94
N THR A 35 -28.06 -29.45 30.37
CA THR A 35 -27.56 -29.39 31.73
C THR A 35 -28.69 -28.90 32.62
N GLU A 36 -28.95 -29.63 33.70
CA GLU A 36 -29.88 -29.21 34.75
C GLU A 36 -29.50 -27.80 35.21
N GLU A 37 -30.47 -26.91 35.29
CA GLU A 37 -30.29 -25.49 35.64
C GLU A 37 -29.50 -25.28 36.95
N ASP A 38 -29.67 -26.20 37.90
CA ASP A 38 -28.94 -26.22 39.18
C ASP A 38 -27.43 -26.45 39.04
N ALA A 39 -27.00 -27.14 37.98
CA ALA A 39 -25.58 -27.45 37.75
C ALA A 39 -24.78 -26.28 37.19
N ILE A 40 -25.43 -25.19 36.77
CA ILE A 40 -24.77 -23.98 36.24
C ILE A 40 -24.12 -23.18 37.40
N PRO A 41 -22.79 -22.97 37.39
CA PRO A 41 -22.10 -22.22 38.43
C PRO A 41 -22.40 -20.72 38.33
N TYR A 42 -22.38 -20.02 39.47
CA TYR A 42 -22.53 -18.56 39.50
C TYR A 42 -21.17 -17.87 39.54
N ARG A 43 -20.40 -18.11 40.60
CA ARG A 43 -19.02 -17.62 40.73
C ARG A 43 -18.10 -18.52 39.93
N ILE A 44 -17.44 -18.00 38.91
CA ILE A 44 -16.58 -18.81 38.04
C ILE A 44 -15.14 -18.30 38.03
N ALA A 45 -14.19 -19.22 38.03
CA ALA A 45 -12.79 -18.91 37.80
C ALA A 45 -12.41 -19.27 36.37
N ILE A 46 -12.05 -18.28 35.56
CA ILE A 46 -11.54 -18.52 34.21
C ILE A 46 -10.04 -18.72 34.31
N LEU A 47 -9.58 -19.94 34.03
CA LEU A 47 -8.18 -20.31 34.15
C LEU A 47 -7.34 -19.75 32.97
N PRO A 48 -6.00 -19.69 33.10
CA PRO A 48 -5.13 -19.34 31.98
C PRO A 48 -5.41 -20.24 30.76
N ALA A 49 -5.58 -19.63 29.57
CA ALA A 49 -5.83 -20.37 28.34
C ALA A 49 -4.62 -21.25 27.99
N GLN A 50 -4.90 -22.45 27.48
CA GLN A 50 -3.88 -23.46 27.20
C GLN A 50 -3.84 -23.77 25.72
N TYR A 51 -2.63 -23.92 25.17
CA TYR A 51 -2.45 -24.43 23.81
C TYR A 51 -2.38 -25.95 23.83
N MET A 52 -3.22 -26.60 23.04
CA MET A 52 -3.21 -28.05 22.94
C MET A 52 -2.04 -28.56 22.09
N THR A 53 -1.32 -29.54 22.60
CA THR A 53 -0.35 -30.33 21.82
C THR A 53 -1.07 -31.51 21.18
N HIS A 54 -1.20 -31.51 19.85
CA HIS A 54 -1.81 -32.61 19.10
C HIS A 54 -0.79 -33.73 18.82
N SER A 55 -1.25 -34.99 18.77
CA SER A 55 -0.42 -36.14 18.39
C SER A 55 -0.10 -36.12 16.89
N GLU A 56 1.03 -36.69 16.49
CA GLU A 56 1.56 -36.67 15.09
C GLU A 56 0.58 -37.19 14.01
N ASN A 57 -0.46 -37.95 14.41
CA ASN A 57 -1.43 -38.58 13.50
C ASN A 57 -2.83 -37.93 13.50
N SER A 58 -2.98 -36.70 14.01
CA SER A 58 -4.27 -36.00 14.02
C SER A 58 -4.68 -35.54 12.62
N THR A 59 -5.95 -35.77 12.23
CA THR A 59 -6.52 -35.33 10.95
C THR A 59 -6.95 -33.85 10.94
N VAL A 60 -6.77 -33.14 12.06
CA VAL A 60 -7.12 -31.73 12.16
C VAL A 60 -5.88 -30.90 11.88
N HIS A 61 -5.80 -30.34 10.67
CA HIS A 61 -4.75 -29.37 10.30
C HIS A 61 -4.87 -28.16 11.23
N LYS A 62 -3.87 -27.94 12.08
CA LYS A 62 -3.87 -26.86 13.09
C LYS A 62 -2.49 -26.22 13.15
N SER A 63 -2.29 -25.18 12.36
CA SER A 63 -1.12 -24.32 12.41
C SER A 63 -1.12 -23.52 13.72
N ILE A 64 0.05 -23.42 14.35
CA ILE A 64 0.35 -22.42 15.38
C ILE A 64 1.48 -21.59 14.80
N LEU A 65 1.14 -20.68 13.89
CA LEU A 65 2.10 -19.78 13.23
C LEU A 65 2.10 -18.42 13.94
N ILE A 66 2.48 -18.43 15.21
CA ILE A 66 2.61 -17.25 16.08
C ILE A 66 3.91 -17.32 16.85
N VAL A 67 4.58 -16.17 17.01
CA VAL A 67 5.82 -16.04 17.80
C VAL A 67 5.47 -16.04 19.30
N ASP A 68 6.40 -16.41 20.16
CA ASP A 68 6.16 -16.64 21.60
C ASP A 68 5.52 -15.44 22.35
N ASP A 69 5.92 -14.20 22.05
CA ASP A 69 5.32 -13.00 22.65
C ASP A 69 3.85 -12.82 22.26
N ASP A 70 3.50 -13.14 21.01
CA ASP A 70 2.13 -13.03 20.50
C ASP A 70 1.25 -14.20 20.98
N ARG A 71 1.87 -15.34 21.32
CA ARG A 71 1.19 -16.46 21.98
C ARG A 71 0.63 -16.09 23.34
N THR A 72 1.41 -15.34 24.13
CA THR A 72 0.95 -14.83 25.43
C THR A 72 -0.17 -13.80 25.25
N PHE A 73 -0.03 -12.91 24.27
CA PHE A 73 -1.08 -11.95 23.90
C PHE A 73 -2.40 -12.65 23.54
N VAL A 74 -2.39 -13.60 22.60
CA VAL A 74 -3.60 -14.31 22.14
C VAL A 74 -4.29 -15.04 23.29
N ALA A 75 -3.53 -15.75 24.14
CA ALA A 75 -4.07 -16.43 25.31
C ALA A 75 -4.74 -15.47 26.29
N ASP A 76 -4.13 -14.30 26.53
CA ASP A 76 -4.66 -13.30 27.45
C ASP A 76 -5.94 -12.65 26.93
N ILE A 77 -5.97 -12.26 25.65
CA ILE A 77 -7.16 -11.69 25.03
C ILE A 77 -8.30 -12.71 25.00
N ALA A 78 -8.03 -13.98 24.66
CA ALA A 78 -9.05 -15.03 24.64
C ALA A 78 -9.69 -15.21 26.03
N ARG A 79 -8.88 -15.22 27.08
CA ARG A 79 -9.35 -15.29 28.46
C ARG A 79 -10.19 -14.08 28.85
N SER A 80 -9.74 -12.87 28.52
CA SER A 80 -10.47 -11.63 28.81
C SER A 80 -11.76 -11.50 28.01
N ALA A 81 -11.79 -11.99 26.76
CA ALA A 81 -12.97 -11.97 25.93
C ALA A 81 -14.07 -12.88 26.52
N ILE A 82 -13.70 -14.10 26.95
CA ILE A 82 -14.63 -15.00 27.65
C ILE A 82 -15.07 -14.42 29.01
N TYR A 83 -14.16 -13.78 29.76
CA TYR A 83 -14.50 -13.04 30.98
C TYR A 83 -15.60 -12.02 30.71
N ASN A 84 -15.38 -11.14 29.73
CA ASN A 84 -16.30 -10.08 29.38
C ASN A 84 -17.65 -10.65 28.95
N GLN A 85 -17.68 -11.72 28.14
CA GLN A 85 -18.92 -12.31 27.65
C GLN A 85 -19.72 -13.05 28.73
N LEU A 86 -19.06 -13.85 29.58
CA LEU A 86 -19.76 -14.58 30.66
C LEU A 86 -20.31 -13.63 31.73
N ALA A 87 -19.63 -12.54 32.05
CA ALA A 87 -20.18 -11.49 32.91
C ALA A 87 -21.52 -10.94 32.36
N GLY A 88 -21.60 -10.75 31.03
CA GLY A 88 -22.83 -10.34 30.34
C GLY A 88 -23.99 -11.33 30.51
N LYS A 89 -23.69 -12.62 30.61
CA LYS A 89 -24.65 -13.73 30.72
C LYS A 89 -25.06 -14.07 32.15
N GLY A 90 -24.74 -13.20 33.12
CA GLY A 90 -25.14 -13.35 34.52
C GLY A 90 -24.20 -14.20 35.37
N TYR A 91 -23.05 -14.65 34.84
CA TYR A 91 -22.02 -15.25 35.69
C TYR A 91 -21.32 -14.15 36.51
N LEU A 92 -20.63 -14.56 37.57
CA LEU A 92 -19.72 -13.70 38.35
C LEU A 92 -18.28 -14.20 38.17
N PRO A 93 -17.58 -13.79 37.09
CA PRO A 93 -16.21 -14.19 36.89
C PRO A 93 -15.27 -13.51 37.89
N LEU A 94 -14.38 -14.28 38.50
CA LEU A 94 -13.34 -13.75 39.38
C LEU A 94 -12.34 -12.89 38.60
N GLN A 95 -11.84 -11.82 39.23
CA GLN A 95 -10.80 -10.97 38.61
C GLN A 95 -9.58 -11.82 38.23
N LYS A 96 -9.02 -11.53 37.05
CA LYS A 96 -7.84 -12.24 36.51
C LYS A 96 -6.71 -12.33 37.52
N SER A 97 -6.34 -11.22 38.17
CA SER A 97 -5.27 -11.16 39.17
C SER A 97 -5.55 -12.05 40.39
N VAL A 98 -6.80 -12.17 40.83
CA VAL A 98 -7.19 -13.05 41.94
C VAL A 98 -6.96 -14.51 41.58
N VAL A 99 -7.34 -14.90 40.36
CA VAL A 99 -7.11 -16.26 39.86
C VAL A 99 -5.61 -16.54 39.73
N ASP A 100 -4.86 -15.64 39.08
CA ASP A 100 -3.43 -15.84 38.82
C ASP A 100 -2.60 -15.86 40.11
N ASN A 101 -2.92 -15.00 41.09
CA ASN A 101 -2.30 -15.03 42.42
C ASN A 101 -2.66 -16.30 43.20
N GLY A 102 -3.91 -16.77 43.08
CA GLY A 102 -4.34 -18.02 43.72
C GLY A 102 -3.62 -19.25 43.15
N LEU A 103 -3.39 -19.28 41.84
CA LEU A 103 -2.67 -20.37 41.17
C LEU A 103 -1.16 -20.33 41.40
N SER A 104 -0.53 -19.15 41.36
CA SER A 104 0.91 -19.00 41.61
C SER A 104 1.33 -19.34 43.04
N GLY A 105 0.41 -19.24 44.01
CA GLY A 105 0.64 -19.69 45.39
C GLY A 105 0.86 -21.20 45.55
N LEU A 106 0.68 -22.01 44.50
CA LEU A 106 0.84 -23.47 44.52
C LEU A 106 2.27 -23.96 44.25
N GLY A 107 3.20 -23.10 43.80
CA GLY A 107 4.56 -23.50 43.44
C GLY A 107 4.84 -23.36 41.94
N LYS A 108 5.19 -24.44 41.23
CA LYS A 108 5.53 -24.35 39.80
C LYS A 108 4.29 -23.98 38.98
N ASP A 109 4.46 -23.14 37.96
CA ASP A 109 3.38 -22.53 37.14
C ASP A 109 2.40 -23.52 36.46
N SER A 110 2.69 -24.82 36.49
CA SER A 110 1.90 -25.89 35.87
C SER A 110 1.19 -26.84 36.84
N ASP A 111 1.46 -26.76 38.15
CA ASP A 111 1.02 -27.80 39.10
C ASP A 111 -0.52 -27.84 39.23
N TRP A 112 -1.19 -26.71 39.00
CA TRP A 112 -2.65 -26.65 38.99
C TRP A 112 -3.31 -27.42 37.84
N LYS A 113 -2.58 -27.69 36.74
CA LYS A 113 -3.13 -28.37 35.55
C LYS A 113 -3.47 -29.84 35.79
N THR A 114 -2.94 -30.44 36.85
CA THR A 114 -3.19 -31.83 37.22
C THR A 114 -4.16 -31.97 38.41
N MET A 115 -4.60 -30.85 38.99
CA MET A 115 -5.55 -30.82 40.10
C MET A 115 -6.99 -31.06 39.62
N SER A 116 -7.83 -31.64 40.47
CA SER A 116 -9.26 -31.77 40.19
C SER A 116 -9.97 -30.41 40.21
N SER A 117 -11.04 -30.28 39.44
CA SER A 117 -11.85 -29.05 39.39
C SER A 117 -12.40 -28.67 40.76
N GLU A 118 -12.78 -29.67 41.57
CA GLU A 118 -13.23 -29.46 42.96
C GLU A 118 -12.16 -28.76 43.81
N THR A 119 -10.90 -29.18 43.68
CA THR A 119 -9.79 -28.60 44.45
C THR A 119 -9.49 -27.18 43.98
N LEU A 120 -9.52 -26.94 42.67
CA LEU A 120 -9.35 -25.61 42.09
C LEU A 120 -10.48 -24.65 42.50
N CYS A 121 -11.73 -25.12 42.49
CA CYS A 121 -12.88 -24.35 42.96
C CYS A 121 -12.74 -23.93 44.42
N LYS A 122 -12.31 -24.85 45.30
CA LYS A 122 -12.06 -24.56 46.73
C LYS A 122 -10.93 -23.54 46.91
N LEU A 123 -9.82 -23.71 46.18
CA LEU A 123 -8.66 -22.81 46.24
C LEU A 123 -9.04 -21.38 45.81
N LEU A 124 -9.78 -21.26 44.71
CA LEU A 124 -10.12 -19.98 44.09
C LEU A 124 -11.40 -19.35 44.65
N ASN A 125 -12.11 -20.04 45.55
CA ASN A 125 -13.42 -19.64 46.08
C ASN A 125 -14.44 -19.38 44.96
N ALA A 126 -14.56 -20.37 44.06
CA ALA A 126 -15.45 -20.40 42.91
C ALA A 126 -16.42 -21.60 42.96
N ASP A 127 -17.58 -21.46 42.35
CA ASP A 127 -18.60 -22.50 42.18
C ASP A 127 -18.34 -23.35 40.92
N GLY A 128 -17.41 -22.92 40.07
CA GLY A 128 -16.99 -23.62 38.86
C GLY A 128 -15.74 -23.00 38.24
N ILE A 129 -15.14 -23.74 37.32
CA ILE A 129 -13.99 -23.32 36.53
C ILE A 129 -14.36 -23.26 35.05
N VAL A 130 -13.69 -22.36 34.32
CA VAL A 130 -13.76 -22.26 32.87
C VAL A 130 -12.38 -22.50 32.30
N ILE A 131 -12.28 -23.48 31.40
CA ILE A 131 -11.04 -23.88 30.73
C ILE A 131 -11.13 -23.46 29.27
N ILE A 132 -10.07 -22.84 28.74
CA ILE A 132 -9.97 -22.43 27.34
C ILE A 132 -8.80 -23.19 26.71
N ASN A 133 -9.11 -24.01 25.71
CA ASN A 133 -8.15 -24.82 24.97
C ASN A 133 -8.02 -24.27 23.54
N ILE A 134 -6.89 -23.60 23.27
CA ILE A 134 -6.55 -23.08 21.95
C ILE A 134 -5.93 -24.20 21.13
N SER A 135 -6.61 -24.56 20.05
CA SER A 135 -6.17 -25.60 19.12
C SER A 135 -5.25 -25.07 18.02
N SER A 136 -5.56 -23.90 17.48
CA SER A 136 -4.80 -23.22 16.44
C SER A 136 -4.91 -21.71 16.67
N ALA A 137 -3.85 -20.99 16.33
CA ALA A 137 -3.84 -19.54 16.33
C ALA A 137 -2.80 -19.09 15.31
N ASP A 138 -3.24 -18.37 14.28
CA ASP A 138 -2.41 -17.91 13.19
C ASP A 138 -2.44 -16.38 13.12
N MET A 139 -1.27 -15.75 13.08
CA MET A 139 -1.09 -14.31 12.94
C MET A 139 -0.09 -14.03 11.82
N ILE A 140 -0.48 -14.34 10.58
CA ILE A 140 0.40 -14.25 9.41
C ILE A 140 0.22 -12.88 8.76
N THR A 141 1.26 -12.05 8.81
CA THR A 141 1.35 -10.80 8.05
C THR A 141 2.26 -11.01 6.84
N ALA A 142 1.71 -10.93 5.62
CA ALA A 142 2.47 -11.12 4.39
C ALA A 142 2.07 -10.08 3.33
N VAL A 143 2.97 -9.79 2.38
CA VAL A 143 2.79 -8.78 1.31
C VAL A 143 1.51 -8.99 0.48
N ALA A 144 0.98 -10.22 0.43
CA ALA A 144 -0.20 -10.59 -0.38
C ALA A 144 -1.52 -10.73 0.40
N PHE A 145 -1.51 -11.02 1.71
CA PHE A 145 -2.69 -10.98 2.59
C PHE A 145 -2.27 -11.14 4.06
N ASP A 146 -3.03 -10.49 4.95
CA ASP A 146 -2.97 -10.81 6.38
C ASP A 146 -4.01 -11.91 6.69
N LEU A 147 -3.58 -12.97 7.39
CA LEU A 147 -4.45 -14.03 7.89
C LEU A 147 -4.37 -14.08 9.41
N PHE A 148 -5.51 -13.83 10.03
CA PHE A 148 -5.71 -13.96 11.47
C PHE A 148 -6.77 -15.04 11.71
N GLN A 149 -6.45 -16.07 12.48
CA GLN A 149 -7.39 -17.15 12.79
C GLN A 149 -7.20 -17.64 14.22
N LEU A 150 -8.31 -17.99 14.87
CA LEU A 150 -8.33 -18.68 16.17
C LEU A 150 -9.32 -19.84 16.10
N ASP A 151 -8.85 -21.05 16.42
CA ASP A 151 -9.72 -22.18 16.74
C ASP A 151 -9.54 -22.53 18.21
N ALA A 152 -10.59 -22.37 19.02
CA ALA A 152 -10.51 -22.63 20.45
C ALA A 152 -11.81 -23.22 21.01
N GLU A 153 -11.64 -23.95 22.11
CA GLU A 153 -12.68 -24.68 22.81
C GLU A 153 -12.80 -24.16 24.24
N VAL A 154 -14.02 -24.03 24.73
CA VAL A 154 -14.34 -23.60 26.10
C VAL A 154 -15.11 -24.70 26.82
N GLU A 155 -14.69 -25.00 28.04
CA GLU A 155 -15.29 -25.99 28.91
C GLU A 155 -15.68 -25.35 30.25
N ILE A 156 -16.89 -25.64 30.73
CA ILE A 156 -17.36 -25.21 32.05
C ILE A 156 -17.56 -26.44 32.92
N ILE A 157 -16.91 -26.47 34.09
CA ILE A 157 -17.02 -27.55 35.07
C ILE A 157 -17.42 -26.93 36.40
N ASN A 158 -18.41 -27.50 37.08
CA ASN A 158 -18.83 -26.99 38.39
C ASN A 158 -17.98 -27.56 39.54
N SER A 159 -18.21 -27.06 40.76
CA SER A 159 -17.46 -27.45 41.96
C SER A 159 -17.64 -28.92 42.37
N ALA A 160 -18.61 -29.64 41.81
CA ALA A 160 -18.82 -31.07 42.00
C ALA A 160 -18.14 -31.92 40.91
N ASP A 161 -17.24 -31.31 40.12
CA ASP A 161 -16.54 -31.94 39.00
C ASP A 161 -17.48 -32.44 37.89
N LYS A 162 -18.71 -31.90 37.83
CA LYS A 162 -19.68 -32.19 36.76
C LYS A 162 -19.45 -31.23 35.60
N LEU A 163 -19.22 -31.79 34.42
CA LEU A 163 -19.17 -31.07 33.16
C LEU A 163 -20.53 -30.42 32.87
N VAL A 164 -20.55 -29.09 32.84
CA VAL A 164 -21.73 -28.28 32.49
C VAL A 164 -21.88 -28.21 30.97
N GLY A 165 -20.77 -28.18 30.25
CA GLY A 165 -20.79 -28.23 28.79
C GLY A 165 -19.43 -27.87 28.21
N LYS A 166 -19.34 -28.14 26.90
CA LYS A 166 -18.11 -28.03 26.13
C LYS A 166 -18.45 -27.56 24.73
N TRP A 167 -17.88 -26.42 24.34
CA TRP A 167 -18.20 -25.71 23.10
C TRP A 167 -16.93 -25.40 22.33
N SER A 168 -16.96 -25.56 21.02
CA SER A 168 -15.82 -25.25 20.15
C SER A 168 -16.28 -24.28 19.09
N GLU A 169 -15.48 -23.25 18.83
CA GLU A 169 -15.76 -22.25 17.83
C GLU A 169 -14.46 -21.81 17.14
N SER A 170 -14.62 -21.34 15.91
CA SER A 170 -13.54 -20.84 15.07
C SER A 170 -13.88 -19.45 14.59
N ALA A 171 -12.94 -18.52 14.67
CA ALA A 171 -13.05 -17.24 14.00
C ALA A 171 -11.83 -17.02 13.10
N SER A 172 -12.06 -16.41 11.95
CA SER A 172 -10.99 -16.01 11.06
C SER A 172 -11.32 -14.69 10.42
N LYS A 173 -10.26 -13.92 10.17
CA LYS A 173 -10.29 -12.70 9.40
C LYS A 173 -9.16 -12.78 8.40
N ARG A 174 -9.53 -12.85 7.13
CA ARG A 174 -8.61 -12.65 6.02
C ARG A 174 -8.73 -11.21 5.57
N ARG A 175 -7.66 -10.43 5.69
CA ARG A 175 -7.69 -9.06 5.21
C ARG A 175 -7.74 -9.10 3.68
N VAL A 176 -8.84 -8.55 3.15
CA VAL A 176 -8.76 -7.78 1.92
C VAL A 176 -9.00 -6.30 2.26
N SER A 177 -10.04 -5.90 2.98
CA SER A 177 -10.27 -4.48 3.32
C SER A 177 -10.19 -4.19 4.81
N VAL A 178 -9.70 -3.00 5.12
CA VAL A 178 -9.63 -2.38 6.45
C VAL A 178 -11.00 -2.37 7.15
N PRO A 179 -11.12 -2.75 8.44
CA PRO A 179 -12.37 -2.59 9.18
C PRO A 179 -12.71 -1.11 9.37
N THR A 180 -13.85 -0.65 8.87
CA THR A 180 -14.32 0.77 8.86
C THR A 180 -14.71 1.33 10.26
N GLY A 181 -14.25 0.69 11.34
CA GLY A 181 -14.73 0.86 12.72
C GLY A 181 -14.46 2.22 13.36
N LEU A 182 -13.19 2.61 13.51
CA LEU A 182 -12.79 3.87 14.18
C LEU A 182 -12.69 5.09 13.24
N PHE A 183 -12.88 4.90 11.93
CA PHE A 183 -12.59 5.90 10.90
C PHE A 183 -13.54 7.12 10.91
N SER A 184 -14.74 7.00 11.48
CA SER A 184 -15.67 8.13 11.67
C SER A 184 -15.14 9.17 12.66
N LEU A 185 -14.32 8.75 13.63
CA LEU A 185 -13.74 9.61 14.66
C LEU A 185 -12.40 10.25 14.26
N ALA A 186 -11.74 9.74 13.21
CA ALA A 186 -10.34 10.08 12.84
C ALA A 186 -10.21 11.16 11.75
N GLY A 187 -11.15 12.09 11.66
CA GLY A 187 -11.29 13.03 10.55
C GLY A 187 -10.22 14.12 10.38
N THR A 188 -8.97 13.99 10.84
CA THR A 188 -7.96 15.06 10.61
C THR A 188 -6.47 14.73 10.81
N ILE A 189 -6.07 13.56 11.33
CA ILE A 189 -4.65 13.21 11.46
C ILE A 189 -4.48 11.80 10.91
N LEU A 190 -3.91 11.72 9.71
CA LEU A 190 -3.93 10.54 8.86
C LEU A 190 -3.01 9.42 9.40
N GLU A 191 -1.92 9.73 10.10
CA GLU A 191 -0.79 8.80 10.27
C GLU A 191 -1.03 7.60 11.22
N GLU A 192 -1.76 7.75 12.33
CA GLU A 192 -1.86 6.68 13.36
C GLU A 192 -2.84 5.54 13.03
N VAL A 193 -3.78 5.76 12.10
CA VAL A 193 -4.83 4.77 11.78
C VAL A 193 -4.38 3.82 10.67
N PHE A 194 -3.33 4.16 9.90
CA PHE A 194 -2.80 3.30 8.84
C PHE A 194 -1.77 2.26 9.33
N ALA A 195 -1.13 2.49 10.48
CA ALA A 195 -0.32 1.48 11.16
C ALA A 195 -1.21 0.63 12.09
N ASP A 196 -2.17 -0.10 11.53
CA ASP A 196 -3.03 -1.00 12.31
C ASP A 196 -2.20 -2.20 12.80
N PRO A 197 -1.82 -2.28 14.08
CA PRO A 197 -0.90 -3.31 14.54
C PRO A 197 -1.55 -4.69 14.35
N ALA A 198 -0.78 -5.70 13.93
CA ALA A 198 -1.28 -7.08 13.75
C ALA A 198 -2.05 -7.59 14.99
N ARG A 199 -1.65 -7.15 16.19
CA ARG A 199 -2.32 -7.44 17.46
C ARG A 199 -3.76 -6.93 17.54
N ARG A 200 -4.06 -5.74 17.04
CA ARG A 200 -5.43 -5.20 17.00
C ARG A 200 -6.33 -6.05 16.10
N GLN A 201 -5.81 -6.49 14.95
CA GLN A 201 -6.56 -7.37 14.05
C GLN A 201 -6.86 -8.72 14.70
N MET A 202 -5.87 -9.32 15.36
CA MET A 202 -6.05 -10.56 16.10
C MET A 202 -7.04 -10.39 17.25
N ARG A 203 -7.00 -9.28 18.00
CA ARG A 203 -7.97 -8.95 19.05
C ARG A 203 -9.41 -8.98 18.53
N MET A 204 -9.66 -8.37 17.37
CA MET A 204 -10.99 -8.37 16.76
C MET A 204 -11.45 -9.79 16.40
N VAL A 205 -10.58 -10.65 15.87
CA VAL A 205 -10.89 -12.07 15.61
C VAL A 205 -11.28 -12.80 16.89
N ILE A 206 -10.56 -12.54 17.97
CA ILE A 206 -10.83 -13.15 19.28
C ILE A 206 -12.16 -12.65 19.86
N TYR A 207 -12.51 -11.38 19.67
CA TYR A 207 -13.81 -10.85 20.10
C TYR A 207 -14.97 -11.45 19.32
N ASP A 208 -14.84 -11.61 18.01
CA ASP A 208 -15.84 -12.31 17.19
C ASP A 208 -15.98 -13.78 17.61
N TRP A 209 -14.86 -14.48 17.85
CA TRP A 209 -14.86 -15.85 18.39
C TRP A 209 -15.62 -15.93 19.73
N ALA A 210 -15.28 -15.06 20.68
CA ALA A 210 -15.88 -15.08 22.00
C ALA A 210 -17.38 -14.74 21.96
N TRP A 211 -17.78 -13.77 21.11
CA TRP A 211 -19.19 -13.42 20.92
C TRP A 211 -19.99 -14.58 20.35
N ASN A 212 -19.52 -15.22 19.27
CA ASN A 212 -20.19 -16.36 18.65
C ASN A 212 -20.30 -17.53 19.62
N LEU A 213 -19.22 -17.84 20.34
CA LEU A 213 -19.20 -18.87 21.37
C LEU A 213 -20.17 -18.56 22.52
N ALA A 214 -20.29 -17.29 22.93
CA ALA A 214 -21.23 -16.82 23.95
C ALA A 214 -22.71 -17.00 23.59
N GLN A 215 -23.06 -17.03 22.29
CA GLN A 215 -24.43 -17.33 21.87
C GLN A 215 -24.82 -18.78 22.13
N MET A 216 -23.84 -19.70 22.19
CA MET A 216 -24.08 -21.13 22.43
C MET A 216 -24.03 -21.51 23.93
N LEU A 217 -23.43 -20.66 24.75
CA LEU A 217 -23.33 -20.83 26.20
C LEU A 217 -24.67 -20.56 26.89
N PRO A 218 -25.02 -21.31 27.96
CA PRO A 218 -26.22 -21.04 28.75
C PRO A 218 -26.08 -19.74 29.55
N ASP A 219 -27.17 -19.01 29.73
CA ASP A 219 -27.25 -17.91 30.70
C ASP A 219 -27.20 -18.46 32.13
N CYS A 220 -26.57 -17.74 33.06
CA CYS A 220 -26.58 -18.10 34.47
C CYS A 220 -27.90 -17.61 35.12
N PRO A 221 -28.73 -18.51 35.69
CA PRO A 221 -30.00 -18.13 36.29
C PRO A 221 -29.84 -17.38 37.63
N LYS A 222 -28.65 -17.46 38.24
CA LYS A 222 -28.35 -16.92 39.59
C LYS A 222 -27.96 -15.44 39.58
N GLY A 223 -27.60 -14.88 38.43
CA GLY A 223 -27.08 -13.51 38.33
C GLY A 223 -27.92 -12.56 37.47
N PRO A 224 -27.64 -11.25 37.57
CA PRO A 224 -28.36 -10.24 36.79
C PRO A 224 -27.94 -10.29 35.31
N LYS A 225 -28.90 -10.09 34.41
CA LYS A 225 -28.61 -9.87 32.98
C LYS A 225 -28.07 -8.47 32.74
N LEU A 226 -26.75 -8.37 32.57
CA LEU A 226 -26.05 -7.12 32.28
C LEU A 226 -26.27 -6.70 30.81
N PRO A 227 -26.00 -5.42 30.46
CA PRO A 227 -26.02 -4.98 29.06
C PRO A 227 -25.34 -5.94 28.09
N GLN A 228 -25.96 -6.23 26.94
CA GLN A 228 -25.30 -7.03 25.90
C GLN A 228 -24.28 -6.19 25.11
N VAL A 229 -23.16 -6.81 24.75
CA VAL A 229 -22.04 -6.18 24.02
C VAL A 229 -21.61 -7.16 22.94
N VAL A 230 -21.79 -6.73 21.70
CA VAL A 230 -21.47 -7.50 20.49
C VAL A 230 -19.98 -7.39 20.22
N SER A 231 -19.46 -6.16 20.14
CA SER A 231 -18.04 -5.92 19.86
C SER A 231 -17.54 -4.61 20.49
N VAL A 232 -16.24 -4.57 20.72
CA VAL A 232 -15.50 -3.38 21.15
C VAL A 232 -14.29 -3.22 20.23
N ASP A 233 -14.10 -2.02 19.70
CA ASP A 233 -12.96 -1.68 18.84
C ASP A 233 -12.24 -0.48 19.46
N THR A 234 -10.94 -0.64 19.72
CA THR A 234 -10.07 0.37 20.32
C THR A 234 -8.71 0.36 19.65
N ASN A 235 -7.94 1.44 19.83
CA ASN A 235 -6.55 1.52 19.35
C ASN A 235 -5.51 1.34 20.46
N VAL A 236 -5.85 0.68 21.57
CA VAL A 236 -4.94 0.45 22.72
C VAL A 236 -3.65 -0.28 22.33
N ASP A 237 -3.67 -1.04 21.24
CA ASP A 237 -2.50 -1.78 20.74
C ASP A 237 -1.41 -0.87 20.15
N ASN A 238 -1.67 0.42 19.95
CA ASN A 238 -0.64 1.43 19.64
C ASN A 238 0.27 1.71 20.84
N LYS A 239 -0.20 1.42 22.06
CA LYS A 239 0.48 1.56 23.36
C LYS A 239 0.90 2.97 23.74
N LEU A 240 1.61 3.73 22.91
CA LEU A 240 2.17 5.04 23.20
C LEU A 240 1.46 6.14 22.40
N PHE A 241 0.96 7.17 23.10
CA PHE A 241 0.25 8.29 22.51
C PHE A 241 0.87 9.63 22.94
N GLY A 242 1.46 10.33 21.97
CA GLY A 242 1.97 11.69 22.09
C GLY A 242 0.92 12.80 21.88
N VAL A 243 1.31 14.06 22.04
CA VAL A 243 0.47 15.26 21.85
C VAL A 243 -0.23 15.26 20.49
N GLY A 244 -1.53 15.57 20.51
CA GLY A 244 -2.39 15.59 19.32
C GLY A 244 -2.90 14.21 18.88
N LYS A 245 -2.30 13.13 19.36
CA LYS A 245 -2.73 11.75 19.09
C LYS A 245 -4.02 11.41 19.83
N ARG A 246 -4.79 10.44 19.31
CA ARG A 246 -6.14 10.12 19.81
C ARG A 246 -6.23 8.70 20.36
N ILE A 247 -6.72 8.56 21.60
CA ILE A 247 -7.15 7.27 22.15
C ILE A 247 -8.65 7.13 21.87
N ALA A 248 -9.02 6.20 21.00
CA ALA A 248 -10.36 6.08 20.45
C ALA A 248 -11.02 4.76 20.85
N VAL A 249 -12.33 4.84 21.14
CA VAL A 249 -13.14 3.72 21.60
C VAL A 249 -14.46 3.71 20.85
N ARG A 250 -14.81 2.52 20.36
CA ARG A 250 -16.10 2.21 19.76
C ARG A 250 -16.67 0.96 20.41
N VAL A 251 -17.97 1.01 20.70
CA VAL A 251 -18.71 -0.09 21.31
C VAL A 251 -19.96 -0.36 20.47
N ASP A 252 -20.17 -1.62 20.11
CA ASP A 252 -21.41 -2.15 19.55
C ASP A 252 -22.11 -2.98 20.64
N ALA A 253 -23.24 -2.47 21.12
CA ALA A 253 -23.94 -2.97 22.30
C ALA A 253 -25.45 -2.75 22.18
N GLU A 254 -26.21 -3.21 23.18
CA GLU A 254 -27.65 -2.95 23.20
C GLU A 254 -27.98 -1.43 23.16
N PRO A 255 -29.09 -1.02 22.52
CA PRO A 255 -29.49 0.39 22.44
C PRO A 255 -29.89 1.00 23.80
N GLY A 256 -29.74 2.31 23.94
CA GLY A 256 -30.23 3.07 25.10
C GLY A 256 -29.30 3.09 26.32
N LEU A 257 -28.02 2.76 26.13
CA LEU A 257 -27.00 2.80 27.18
C LEU A 257 -26.39 4.19 27.34
N LYS A 258 -25.97 4.50 28.57
CA LYS A 258 -25.00 5.57 28.83
C LYS A 258 -23.62 4.95 28.89
N CYS A 259 -22.78 5.32 27.92
CA CYS A 259 -21.45 4.75 27.75
C CYS A 259 -20.36 5.79 28.04
N SER A 260 -19.29 5.34 28.68
CA SER A 260 -18.08 6.14 28.90
C SER A 260 -16.87 5.22 28.98
N PHE A 261 -15.67 5.74 28.79
CA PHE A 261 -14.44 4.99 29.05
C PHE A 261 -13.49 5.74 29.98
N ASP A 262 -12.65 4.97 30.65
CA ASP A 262 -11.59 5.43 31.53
C ASP A 262 -10.24 4.98 30.92
N ILE A 263 -9.25 5.86 30.93
CA ILE A 263 -7.84 5.57 30.69
C ILE A 263 -7.20 5.49 32.08
N GLY A 264 -7.32 4.30 32.69
CA GLY A 264 -6.92 4.00 34.06
C GLY A 264 -7.24 5.09 35.07
N GLU A 265 -6.24 5.53 35.84
CA GLU A 265 -6.40 6.63 36.80
C GLU A 265 -6.14 8.00 36.18
N PHE A 266 -5.41 8.06 35.07
CA PHE A 266 -5.09 9.29 34.34
C PHE A 266 -6.34 10.10 33.95
N LYS A 267 -7.33 9.47 33.31
CA LYS A 267 -8.55 10.17 32.88
C LYS A 267 -9.77 9.27 32.94
N LYS A 268 -10.82 9.70 33.63
CA LYS A 268 -12.07 8.92 33.83
C LYS A 268 -13.28 9.59 33.22
N LYS A 269 -14.30 8.78 32.93
CA LYS A 269 -15.64 9.16 32.46
C LYS A 269 -15.61 9.94 31.15
N ILE A 270 -14.73 9.57 30.22
CA ILE A 270 -14.69 10.14 28.88
C ILE A 270 -15.95 9.66 28.16
N PRO A 271 -16.84 10.56 27.69
CA PRO A 271 -18.14 10.17 27.18
C PRO A 271 -18.03 9.42 25.84
N LEU A 272 -18.82 8.37 25.69
CA LEU A 272 -19.08 7.70 24.41
C LEU A 272 -20.46 8.12 23.94
N SER A 273 -20.52 8.90 22.87
CA SER A 273 -21.77 9.38 22.30
C SER A 273 -22.37 8.30 21.43
N GLN A 274 -23.69 8.12 21.50
CA GLN A 274 -24.38 7.21 20.62
C GLN A 274 -24.42 7.80 19.20
N THR A 275 -23.74 7.18 18.24
CA THR A 275 -23.66 7.65 16.84
C THR A 275 -24.69 6.97 15.94
N SER A 276 -25.11 5.75 16.29
CA SER A 276 -26.29 5.09 15.72
C SER A 276 -26.94 4.17 16.76
N GLU A 277 -28.09 3.58 16.44
CA GLU A 277 -28.74 2.62 17.33
C GLU A 277 -27.76 1.50 17.74
N GLY A 278 -27.52 1.33 19.04
CA GLY A 278 -26.56 0.35 19.58
C GLY A 278 -25.07 0.67 19.41
N ILE A 279 -24.68 1.76 18.74
CA ILE A 279 -23.28 2.11 18.48
C ILE A 279 -22.88 3.36 19.25
N TYR A 280 -21.83 3.24 20.06
CA TYR A 280 -21.31 4.31 20.91
C TYR A 280 -19.83 4.57 20.60
N GLU A 281 -19.48 5.82 20.38
CA GLU A 281 -18.16 6.22 19.89
C GLU A 281 -17.66 7.46 20.65
N GLY A 282 -16.35 7.51 20.91
CA GLY A 282 -15.70 8.65 21.54
C GLY A 282 -14.18 8.51 21.57
N PHE A 283 -13.49 9.60 21.88
CA PHE A 283 -12.03 9.63 21.93
C PHE A 283 -11.51 10.66 22.94
N TYR A 284 -10.24 10.50 23.31
CA TYR A 284 -9.46 11.47 24.04
C TYR A 284 -8.29 11.94 23.16
N VAL A 285 -8.10 13.25 23.03
CA VAL A 285 -6.91 13.84 22.40
C VAL A 285 -5.88 14.08 23.49
N VAL A 286 -4.65 13.61 23.28
CA VAL A 286 -3.55 13.90 24.20
C VAL A 286 -3.15 15.37 24.07
N HIS A 287 -3.09 16.07 25.19
CA HIS A 287 -2.69 17.47 25.26
C HIS A 287 -1.26 17.59 25.80
N GLU A 288 -0.63 18.73 25.54
CA GLU A 288 0.65 19.07 26.16
C GLU A 288 0.55 19.01 27.69
N GLY A 289 1.50 18.30 28.31
CA GLY A 289 1.56 18.06 29.75
C GLY A 289 0.78 16.84 30.25
N ASP A 290 -0.01 16.16 29.41
CA ASP A 290 -0.67 14.91 29.78
C ASP A 290 0.36 13.82 30.11
N LYS A 291 0.10 13.01 31.15
CA LYS A 291 0.98 11.92 31.54
C LYS A 291 0.21 10.77 32.16
N GLY A 292 0.33 9.59 31.56
CA GLY A 292 -0.20 8.32 32.07
C GLY A 292 0.73 7.19 31.65
N VAL A 293 0.98 6.22 32.53
CA VAL A 293 1.92 5.13 32.26
C VAL A 293 1.20 3.81 32.48
N ASP A 294 1.22 2.95 31.48
CA ASP A 294 0.68 1.59 31.56
C ASP A 294 -0.79 1.55 32.07
N GLU A 295 -1.60 2.51 31.63
CA GLU A 295 -2.99 2.65 32.05
C GLU A 295 -3.88 1.59 31.36
N THR A 296 -4.83 1.03 32.12
CA THR A 296 -5.81 0.09 31.57
C THR A 296 -6.99 0.84 30.97
N LEU A 297 -7.43 0.44 29.78
CA LEU A 297 -8.65 1.00 29.18
C LEU A 297 -9.89 0.24 29.68
N LEU A 298 -10.82 0.95 30.32
CA LEU A 298 -12.04 0.41 30.90
C LEU A 298 -13.27 1.09 30.30
N ILE A 299 -14.23 0.32 29.79
CA ILE A 299 -15.46 0.82 29.21
C ILE A 299 -16.62 0.54 30.16
N ARG A 300 -17.39 1.58 30.48
CA ARG A 300 -18.58 1.52 31.33
C ARG A 300 -19.83 1.67 30.48
N MET A 301 -20.77 0.75 30.64
CA MET A 301 -22.04 0.74 29.91
C MET A 301 -23.17 0.61 30.91
N ARG A 302 -24.01 1.63 31.00
CA ARG A 302 -25.04 1.71 32.05
C ARG A 302 -26.44 1.85 31.47
N LYS A 303 -27.36 0.98 31.91
CA LYS A 303 -28.80 1.07 31.64
C LYS A 303 -29.43 2.24 32.40
N SER A 304 -30.58 2.72 31.91
CA SER A 304 -31.38 3.74 32.58
C SER A 304 -31.84 3.32 33.99
N ASN A 305 -32.05 2.02 34.22
CA ASN A 305 -32.41 1.45 35.54
C ASN A 305 -31.23 1.33 36.51
N GLY A 306 -30.03 1.75 36.11
CA GLY A 306 -28.84 1.77 36.95
C GLY A 306 -27.94 0.55 36.86
N ILE A 307 -28.35 -0.54 36.20
CA ILE A 307 -27.51 -1.72 35.97
C ILE A 307 -26.31 -1.34 35.07
N GLU A 308 -25.12 -1.73 35.48
CA GLU A 308 -23.86 -1.39 34.80
C GLU A 308 -23.11 -2.66 34.37
N ARG A 309 -22.53 -2.62 33.16
CA ARG A 309 -21.51 -3.55 32.67
C ARG A 309 -20.18 -2.82 32.54
N LEU A 310 -19.13 -3.47 33.01
CA LEU A 310 -17.75 -3.08 32.79
C LEU A 310 -17.14 -3.99 31.72
N TRP A 311 -16.40 -3.40 30.79
CA TRP A 311 -15.61 -4.12 29.81
C TRP A 311 -14.16 -3.68 29.95
N VAL A 312 -13.28 -4.64 30.20
CA VAL A 312 -11.84 -4.41 30.36
C VAL A 312 -11.15 -4.78 29.06
N GLU A 313 -10.37 -3.84 28.49
CA GLU A 313 -9.42 -4.15 27.42
C GLU A 313 -8.16 -4.76 28.03
N ALA A 314 -7.86 -6.01 27.65
CA ALA A 314 -6.67 -6.74 28.13
C ALA A 314 -5.53 -6.74 27.10
N GLY A 315 -4.38 -7.30 27.48
CA GLY A 315 -3.23 -7.58 26.60
C GLY A 315 -2.42 -6.38 26.08
N SER A 316 -2.91 -5.14 26.24
CA SER A 316 -2.19 -3.91 25.92
C SER A 316 -2.54 -2.82 26.93
N LEU A 317 -1.52 -2.06 27.35
CA LEU A 317 -1.66 -0.92 28.27
C LEU A 317 -1.36 0.37 27.52
N VAL A 318 -2.01 1.45 27.94
CA VAL A 318 -1.94 2.77 27.31
C VAL A 318 -1.00 3.67 28.09
N THR A 319 0.05 4.13 27.43
CA THR A 319 0.95 5.18 27.90
C THR A 319 0.64 6.47 27.14
N VAL A 320 0.43 7.54 27.89
CA VAL A 320 0.17 8.89 27.39
C VAL A 320 1.37 9.75 27.71
N ASP A 321 1.98 10.32 26.69
CA ASP A 321 3.16 11.17 26.80
C ASP A 321 2.94 12.52 26.13
N GLY A 322 2.44 13.48 26.91
CA GLY A 322 2.27 14.86 26.49
C GLY A 322 3.49 15.74 26.75
N GLN A 323 4.64 15.19 27.16
CA GLN A 323 5.81 15.98 27.51
C GLN A 323 6.66 16.26 26.26
N LEU A 324 6.71 17.52 25.82
CA LEU A 324 7.52 17.87 24.64
C LEU A 324 9.02 17.73 24.93
N PRO A 325 9.82 17.24 23.97
CA PRO A 325 11.27 17.20 24.12
C PRO A 325 11.87 18.61 24.11
N PRO A 326 13.08 18.80 24.64
CA PRO A 326 13.78 20.09 24.60
C PRO A 326 14.25 20.41 23.17
N VAL A 327 14.31 21.70 22.84
CA VAL A 327 14.85 22.17 21.55
C VAL A 327 16.33 21.84 21.37
N PRO A 328 16.81 21.65 20.12
CA PRO A 328 18.24 21.48 19.86
C PRO A 328 19.08 22.68 20.35
N GLU A 329 20.31 22.42 20.76
CA GLU A 329 21.25 23.46 21.19
C GLU A 329 22.20 23.85 20.04
N PHE A 330 22.69 25.09 20.03
CA PHE A 330 23.73 25.56 19.11
C PHE A 330 23.49 25.25 17.61
N VAL A 331 22.27 25.45 17.13
CA VAL A 331 21.94 25.28 15.70
C VAL A 331 22.72 26.30 14.86
N THR A 332 23.57 25.81 13.95
CA THR A 332 24.35 26.63 13.02
C THR A 332 24.23 26.11 11.59
N GLY A 333 24.46 27.00 10.62
CA GLY A 333 24.41 26.66 9.19
C GLY A 333 25.58 27.23 8.43
N ARG A 334 26.20 26.42 7.59
CA ARG A 334 27.30 26.80 6.72
C ARG A 334 26.96 26.48 5.27
N ALA A 335 26.93 27.50 4.43
CA ALA A 335 26.81 27.31 2.99
C ALA A 335 28.14 26.83 2.38
N GLY A 336 28.06 25.81 1.53
CA GLY A 336 29.17 25.21 0.80
C GLY A 336 28.78 24.84 -0.64
N LYS A 337 29.74 24.31 -1.41
CA LYS A 337 29.49 23.95 -2.83
C LYS A 337 28.44 22.86 -3.00
N GLU A 338 28.33 21.99 -2.01
CA GLU A 338 27.42 20.84 -2.01
C GLU A 338 26.01 21.18 -1.48
N GLY A 339 25.83 22.34 -0.84
CA GLY A 339 24.56 22.72 -0.21
C GLY A 339 24.73 23.59 1.02
N VAL A 340 23.73 23.57 1.89
CA VAL A 340 23.81 24.14 3.25
C VAL A 340 23.96 23.00 4.25
N GLU A 341 25.10 22.94 4.92
CA GLU A 341 25.32 22.04 6.05
C GLU A 341 24.78 22.70 7.32
N ILE A 342 23.86 22.03 7.99
CA ILE A 342 23.22 22.47 9.24
C ILE A 342 23.71 21.53 10.32
N THR A 343 24.17 22.08 11.44
CA THR A 343 24.69 21.31 12.57
C THR A 343 24.09 21.83 13.87
N TRP A 344 23.97 20.95 14.86
CA TRP A 344 23.44 21.28 16.18
C TRP A 344 24.05 20.36 17.24
N GLU A 345 23.83 20.69 18.51
CA GLU A 345 24.16 19.85 19.65
C GLU A 345 22.91 19.16 20.19
N VAL A 346 23.08 17.91 20.65
CA VAL A 346 21.99 17.11 21.21
C VAL A 346 21.64 17.65 22.60
N PRO A 347 20.40 18.10 22.84
CA PRO A 347 20.00 18.54 24.16
C PRO A 347 19.89 17.35 25.11
N LYS A 348 19.96 17.60 26.42
CA LYS A 348 19.78 16.54 27.42
C LYS A 348 18.30 16.11 27.49
N ALA A 349 17.99 14.97 26.87
CA ALA A 349 16.66 14.34 26.89
C ALA A 349 16.80 12.81 27.07
N VAL A 350 15.78 12.17 27.66
CA VAL A 350 15.81 10.72 27.98
C VAL A 350 15.24 9.87 26.83
N ASP A 351 14.43 10.48 25.97
CA ASP A 351 13.52 9.86 25.01
C ASP A 351 13.59 10.46 23.60
N LEU A 352 14.62 11.27 23.32
CA LEU A 352 14.87 11.82 21.99
C LEU A 352 15.13 10.69 21.00
N GLU A 353 14.37 10.71 19.90
CA GLU A 353 14.40 9.68 18.86
C GLU A 353 15.03 10.21 17.57
N ASP A 354 14.65 11.42 17.15
CA ASP A 354 15.03 12.00 15.85
C ASP A 354 15.14 13.54 15.91
N PHE A 355 15.75 14.11 14.87
CA PHE A 355 15.70 15.53 14.55
C PHE A 355 14.94 15.76 13.25
N VAL A 356 14.06 16.76 13.23
CA VAL A 356 13.29 17.20 12.08
C VAL A 356 13.81 18.55 11.62
N ILE A 357 14.18 18.63 10.34
CA ILE A 357 14.69 19.85 9.71
C ILE A 357 13.60 20.42 8.82
N GLU A 358 13.25 21.66 9.06
CA GLU A 358 12.24 22.39 8.30
C GLU A 358 12.87 23.56 7.55
N LYS A 359 12.44 23.83 6.31
CA LYS A 359 12.93 24.91 5.44
C LYS A 359 11.81 25.87 5.07
N GLY A 360 12.12 27.17 5.09
CA GLY A 360 11.27 28.25 4.57
C GLY A 360 12.06 29.17 3.64
N ILE A 361 11.36 29.77 2.67
CA ILE A 361 11.89 30.84 1.82
C ILE A 361 11.76 32.23 2.47
N ASP A 362 10.89 32.34 3.47
CA ASP A 362 10.62 33.55 4.25
C ASP A 362 10.86 33.30 5.75
N PRO A 363 11.24 34.33 6.52
CA PRO A 363 11.48 34.19 7.95
C PRO A 363 10.19 33.93 8.76
N VAL A 364 9.05 34.28 8.17
CA VAL A 364 7.70 34.06 8.69
C VAL A 364 6.87 33.44 7.57
N GLY A 365 6.15 32.37 7.87
CA GLY A 365 5.36 31.65 6.88
C GLY A 365 5.37 30.15 7.11
N LEU A 366 5.02 29.41 6.05
CA LEU A 366 5.03 27.96 6.04
C LEU A 366 6.47 27.44 5.95
N PHE A 367 6.78 26.46 6.79
CA PHE A 367 8.02 25.71 6.76
C PHE A 367 7.70 24.28 6.33
N GLU A 368 8.48 23.76 5.38
CA GLU A 368 8.33 22.40 4.89
C GLU A 368 9.41 21.50 5.48
N VAL A 369 9.05 20.27 5.85
CA VAL A 369 10.03 19.28 6.30
C VAL A 369 10.93 18.87 5.14
N VAL A 370 12.23 19.11 5.26
CA VAL A 370 13.23 18.76 4.25
C VAL A 370 14.09 17.56 4.63
N GLY A 371 14.07 17.16 5.90
CA GLY A 371 14.82 16.00 6.36
C GLY A 371 14.43 15.54 7.76
N ARG A 372 14.69 14.26 8.02
CA ARG A 372 14.69 13.64 9.35
C ARG A 372 15.97 12.86 9.53
N THR A 373 16.60 12.93 10.70
CA THR A 373 17.87 12.27 10.96
C THR A 373 18.09 12.05 12.46
N GLN A 374 18.78 10.96 12.82
CA GLN A 374 19.31 10.73 14.16
C GLN A 374 20.69 11.38 14.36
N GLY A 375 21.34 11.81 13.27
CA GLY A 375 22.63 12.49 13.31
C GLY A 375 22.51 13.92 13.83
N VAL A 376 23.66 14.53 14.17
CA VAL A 376 23.77 15.92 14.65
C VAL A 376 24.02 16.94 13.52
N SER A 377 23.85 16.49 12.28
CA SER A 377 24.00 17.32 11.10
C SER A 377 23.07 16.88 9.97
N PHE A 378 22.77 17.83 9.10
CA PHE A 378 21.98 17.62 7.89
C PHE A 378 22.54 18.48 6.75
N LEU A 379 22.69 17.88 5.57
CA LEU A 379 23.10 18.59 4.35
C LEU A 379 21.89 18.81 3.46
N ASP A 380 21.42 20.06 3.36
CA ASP A 380 20.45 20.45 2.33
C ASP A 380 21.19 20.72 1.01
N SER A 381 21.23 19.70 0.16
CA SER A 381 21.87 19.78 -1.15
C SER A 381 21.01 20.51 -2.18
N GLU A 382 19.72 20.74 -1.94
CA GLU A 382 18.78 21.28 -2.94
C GLU A 382 18.76 22.82 -2.98
N VAL A 383 19.55 23.49 -2.14
CA VAL A 383 19.54 24.96 -2.05
C VAL A 383 20.11 25.63 -3.29
N LEU A 384 19.38 26.62 -3.80
CA LEU A 384 19.84 27.45 -4.91
C LEU A 384 20.91 28.45 -4.45
N GLN A 385 22.00 28.51 -5.19
CA GLN A 385 23.07 29.49 -5.00
C GLN A 385 22.58 30.92 -5.26
N GLY A 386 23.13 31.88 -4.52
CA GLY A 386 22.77 33.31 -4.62
C GLY A 386 21.51 33.71 -3.86
N GLY A 387 20.88 32.77 -3.15
CA GLY A 387 19.66 33.00 -2.36
C GLY A 387 19.91 33.06 -0.85
N THR A 388 18.89 33.50 -0.12
CA THR A 388 18.78 33.35 1.34
C THR A 388 17.74 32.28 1.64
N VAL A 389 18.03 31.39 2.57
CA VAL A 389 17.11 30.36 3.07
C VAL A 389 17.03 30.39 4.59
N TYR A 390 15.92 29.91 5.12
CA TYR A 390 15.67 29.85 6.55
C TYR A 390 15.40 28.42 6.99
N TYR A 391 16.01 28.00 8.10
CA TYR A 391 15.83 26.68 8.68
C TYR A 391 15.34 26.74 10.12
N ARG A 392 14.67 25.67 10.54
CA ARG A 392 14.38 25.33 11.93
C ARG A 392 14.78 23.88 12.15
N VAL A 393 15.27 23.57 13.35
CA VAL A 393 15.62 22.19 13.72
C VAL A 393 14.85 21.86 14.98
N ARG A 394 14.05 20.78 14.95
CA ARG A 394 13.25 20.36 16.09
C ARG A 394 13.66 18.97 16.50
N THR A 395 13.81 18.74 17.79
CA THR A 395 13.86 17.36 18.32
C THR A 395 12.49 16.72 18.25
N MET A 396 12.49 15.41 18.06
CA MET A 396 11.32 14.54 18.11
C MET A 396 11.61 13.42 19.12
N ASP A 397 10.66 13.13 20.01
CA ASP A 397 10.75 12.01 20.94
C ASP A 397 10.10 10.73 20.38
N ARG A 398 10.14 9.65 21.17
CA ARG A 398 9.51 8.36 20.83
C ARG A 398 7.99 8.39 20.73
N ALA A 399 7.34 9.39 21.30
CA ALA A 399 5.90 9.58 21.20
C ALA A 399 5.50 10.40 19.96
N ASP A 400 6.46 10.77 19.11
CA ASP A 400 6.36 11.69 17.97
C ASP A 400 6.04 13.14 18.38
N ASN A 401 6.32 13.53 19.63
CA ASN A 401 6.20 14.92 20.03
C ASN A 401 7.35 15.72 19.45
N LEU A 402 7.04 16.85 18.83
CA LEU A 402 8.05 17.82 18.41
C LEU A 402 8.29 18.85 19.52
N SER A 403 9.56 19.11 19.84
CA SER A 403 9.95 20.25 20.68
C SER A 403 9.35 21.55 20.17
N ALA A 404 9.23 22.59 21.01
CA ALA A 404 8.83 23.92 20.52
C ALA A 404 9.69 24.36 19.31
N SER A 405 9.18 25.24 18.43
CA SER A 405 10.01 25.77 17.34
C SER A 405 11.16 26.57 17.94
N ASP A 406 12.39 26.14 17.69
CA ASP A 406 13.58 26.84 18.09
C ASP A 406 13.95 27.92 17.07
N GLY A 407 14.93 28.76 17.43
CA GLY A 407 15.27 29.96 16.69
C GLY A 407 15.44 29.75 15.18
N LEU A 408 15.12 30.79 14.42
CA LEU A 408 15.24 30.80 12.97
C LEU A 408 16.71 30.89 12.54
N LEU A 409 17.23 29.86 11.89
CA LEU A 409 18.56 29.88 11.28
C LEU A 409 18.49 30.48 9.87
N LYS A 410 19.01 31.70 9.69
CA LYS A 410 19.15 32.34 8.36
C LYS A 410 20.49 31.97 7.74
N VAL A 411 20.48 31.41 6.53
CA VAL A 411 21.71 31.11 5.77
C VAL A 411 21.67 31.81 4.41
N VAL A 412 22.75 32.51 4.07
CA VAL A 412 22.95 33.12 2.74
C VAL A 412 23.86 32.20 1.94
N VAL A 413 23.39 31.71 0.79
CA VAL A 413 24.17 30.81 -0.06
C VAL A 413 24.89 31.63 -1.13
N PRO A 414 26.23 31.67 -1.14
CA PRO A 414 26.97 32.42 -2.14
C PRO A 414 26.82 31.80 -3.52
N GLN A 415 27.06 32.59 -4.57
CA GLN A 415 27.31 32.04 -5.91
C GLN A 415 28.73 31.50 -5.96
N PHE A 416 28.89 30.24 -6.37
CA PHE A 416 30.22 29.64 -6.55
C PHE A 416 30.67 29.81 -8.02
N ASP A 417 31.94 30.15 -8.22
CA ASP A 417 32.53 30.49 -9.54
C ASP A 417 32.28 29.43 -10.62
N GLU A 418 32.00 29.89 -11.84
CA GLU A 418 31.84 29.06 -13.04
C GLU A 418 33.19 28.44 -13.44
N ARG A 419 33.25 27.10 -13.61
CA ARG A 419 34.47 26.37 -13.96
C ARG A 419 34.50 25.94 -15.42
N GLU A 420 35.62 26.18 -16.09
CA GLU A 420 35.79 25.73 -17.48
C GLU A 420 36.01 24.22 -17.58
N LEU A 421 35.30 23.57 -18.51
CA LEU A 421 35.54 22.20 -18.96
C LEU A 421 36.24 22.24 -20.32
N PHE A 422 37.36 21.53 -20.44
CA PHE A 422 38.20 21.53 -21.64
C PHE A 422 38.84 20.16 -21.87
N GLY A 423 39.19 19.87 -23.13
CA GLY A 423 39.89 18.64 -23.51
C GLY A 423 39.05 17.37 -23.40
N GLU A 424 39.67 16.29 -22.96
CA GLU A 424 39.04 14.98 -22.75
C GLU A 424 38.39 14.89 -21.37
N LEU A 425 37.10 14.56 -21.32
CA LEU A 425 36.31 14.42 -20.10
C LEU A 425 36.24 12.95 -19.65
N ARG A 426 36.54 12.72 -18.37
CA ARG A 426 36.56 11.39 -17.74
C ARG A 426 36.15 11.48 -16.28
N GLY A 427 35.59 10.40 -15.72
CA GLY A 427 35.25 10.31 -14.29
C GLY A 427 33.93 10.98 -13.94
N ILE A 428 33.83 11.49 -12.71
CA ILE A 428 32.58 12.05 -12.15
C ILE A 428 32.68 13.57 -12.07
N LEU A 429 31.74 14.28 -12.69
CA LEU A 429 31.53 15.71 -12.56
C LEU A 429 30.56 15.98 -11.40
N VAL A 430 31.08 16.53 -10.32
CA VAL A 430 30.29 16.92 -9.14
C VAL A 430 29.38 18.11 -9.43
N LYS A 431 28.38 18.33 -8.57
CA LYS A 431 27.45 19.46 -8.67
C LYS A 431 28.19 20.80 -8.72
N GLY A 432 27.85 21.64 -9.70
CA GLY A 432 28.45 22.97 -9.86
C GLY A 432 27.97 23.72 -11.13
N ASN A 433 28.52 24.91 -11.35
CA ASN A 433 28.34 25.69 -12.57
C ASN A 433 29.57 25.53 -13.46
N TYR A 434 29.38 25.07 -14.70
CA TYR A 434 30.45 24.78 -15.64
C TYR A 434 30.25 25.49 -16.98
N LEU A 435 31.36 25.75 -17.67
CA LEU A 435 31.38 26.39 -18.98
C LEU A 435 32.23 25.55 -19.95
N ILE A 436 31.66 25.18 -21.08
CA ILE A 436 32.39 24.63 -22.22
C ILE A 436 32.59 25.77 -23.22
N LYS A 437 33.84 26.22 -23.38
CA LYS A 437 34.22 27.26 -24.36
C LYS A 437 34.58 26.70 -25.73
N PHE A 438 35.21 25.53 -25.75
CA PHE A 438 35.68 24.85 -26.95
C PHE A 438 35.13 23.42 -27.00
N PRO A 439 35.11 22.76 -28.16
CA PRO A 439 34.73 21.36 -28.25
C PRO A 439 35.52 20.48 -27.25
N VAL A 440 34.78 19.65 -26.51
CA VAL A 440 35.31 18.67 -25.56
C VAL A 440 34.91 17.26 -26.00
N SER A 441 35.64 16.24 -25.55
CA SER A 441 35.35 14.86 -25.93
C SER A 441 35.30 13.89 -24.75
N VAL A 442 34.40 12.92 -24.80
CA VAL A 442 34.47 11.72 -23.96
C VAL A 442 35.12 10.63 -24.81
N PRO A 443 36.39 10.27 -24.58
CA PRO A 443 37.14 9.38 -25.46
C PRO A 443 36.64 7.94 -25.36
N GLN A 444 36.90 7.14 -26.40
CA GLN A 444 36.54 5.72 -26.45
C GLN A 444 37.11 4.97 -25.24
N GLY A 445 36.28 4.16 -24.58
CA GLY A 445 36.66 3.39 -23.40
C GLY A 445 36.66 4.18 -22.08
N ALA A 446 36.43 5.50 -22.11
CA ALA A 446 36.21 6.29 -20.92
C ALA A 446 34.71 6.43 -20.61
N SER A 447 34.40 6.61 -19.32
CA SER A 447 33.09 6.97 -18.83
C SER A 447 33.16 8.36 -18.18
N PHE A 448 32.16 9.19 -18.47
CA PHE A 448 31.99 10.51 -17.87
C PHE A 448 30.57 10.63 -17.30
N THR A 449 30.47 10.85 -15.99
CA THR A 449 29.19 10.90 -15.26
C THR A 449 28.95 12.29 -14.70
N ILE A 450 27.81 12.90 -14.98
CA ILE A 450 27.40 14.21 -14.47
C ILE A 450 26.37 14.00 -13.36
N LEU A 451 26.67 14.51 -12.16
CA LEU A 451 25.79 14.38 -10.99
C LEU A 451 24.58 15.36 -11.05
N PRO A 452 23.47 15.03 -10.35
CA PRO A 452 22.28 15.87 -10.27
C PRO A 452 22.56 17.32 -9.86
N GLY A 453 21.74 18.25 -10.35
CA GLY A 453 21.81 19.68 -10.05
C GLY A 453 22.99 20.44 -10.68
N THR A 454 23.79 19.79 -11.54
CA THR A 454 24.87 20.41 -12.30
C THR A 454 24.33 21.30 -13.42
N LYS A 455 24.95 22.47 -13.63
CA LYS A 455 24.64 23.38 -14.74
C LYS A 455 25.85 23.50 -15.66
N ILE A 456 25.66 23.28 -16.96
CA ILE A 456 26.73 23.35 -17.97
C ILE A 456 26.29 24.29 -19.08
N LYS A 457 27.01 25.40 -19.23
CA LYS A 457 26.83 26.37 -20.32
C LYS A 457 27.76 26.05 -21.49
N PHE A 458 27.24 26.21 -22.70
CA PHE A 458 27.97 26.01 -23.95
C PHE A 458 28.12 27.35 -24.65
N SER A 459 29.37 27.77 -24.89
CA SER A 459 29.69 28.95 -25.68
C SER A 459 29.45 28.70 -27.16
N ASP A 460 29.42 29.77 -27.96
CA ASP A 460 29.32 29.66 -29.42
C ASP A 460 30.46 28.79 -30.01
N GLY A 461 30.11 27.91 -30.95
CA GLY A 461 31.04 26.95 -31.56
C GLY A 461 31.51 25.78 -30.68
N SER A 462 31.07 25.71 -29.42
CA SER A 462 31.36 24.59 -28.52
C SER A 462 30.39 23.41 -28.74
N ARG A 463 30.81 22.21 -28.29
CA ARG A 463 30.02 20.97 -28.27
C ARG A 463 30.69 19.90 -27.39
N MET A 464 29.99 18.80 -27.13
CA MET A 464 30.55 17.60 -26.48
C MET A 464 30.47 16.38 -27.41
N ASP A 465 31.62 15.89 -27.86
CA ASP A 465 31.75 14.72 -28.73
C ASP A 465 31.94 13.43 -27.90
N VAL A 466 30.98 12.51 -27.95
CA VAL A 466 30.94 11.30 -27.09
C VAL A 466 31.32 10.06 -27.90
N ALA A 467 32.56 9.60 -27.79
CA ALA A 467 33.03 8.31 -28.33
C ALA A 467 33.06 7.18 -27.27
N GLY A 468 33.07 7.54 -25.97
CA GLY A 468 32.96 6.62 -24.84
C GLY A 468 31.52 6.54 -24.30
N GLU A 469 31.38 6.59 -22.98
CA GLU A 469 30.10 6.54 -22.27
C GLU A 469 29.82 7.86 -21.52
N LEU A 470 28.70 8.50 -21.80
CA LEU A 470 28.22 9.68 -21.07
C LEU A 470 26.98 9.30 -20.26
N ASN A 471 27.03 9.52 -18.94
CA ASN A 471 25.90 9.33 -18.04
C ASN A 471 25.53 10.67 -17.39
N SER A 472 24.38 11.25 -17.76
CA SER A 472 23.85 12.46 -17.14
C SER A 472 22.54 12.10 -16.44
N LEU A 473 22.59 11.94 -15.12
CA LEU A 473 21.50 11.42 -14.31
C LEU A 473 21.01 12.52 -13.37
N GLY A 474 19.97 13.25 -13.76
CA GLY A 474 19.31 14.23 -12.91
C GLY A 474 18.29 13.60 -11.95
N GLU A 475 17.79 14.43 -11.03
CA GLU A 475 16.69 14.10 -10.12
C GLU A 475 15.52 15.06 -10.33
N ILE A 476 14.31 14.67 -9.93
CA ILE A 476 13.08 15.49 -10.15
C ILE A 476 13.24 16.90 -9.55
N ARG A 477 13.84 16.99 -8.35
CA ARG A 477 14.08 18.27 -7.66
C ARG A 477 15.38 18.96 -8.08
N SER A 478 16.30 18.22 -8.71
CA SER A 478 17.64 18.69 -9.08
C SER A 478 18.04 18.17 -10.48
N PRO A 479 17.40 18.64 -11.56
CA PRO A 479 17.75 18.23 -12.92
C PRO A 479 19.14 18.73 -13.31
N VAL A 480 19.79 18.04 -14.26
CA VAL A 480 21.03 18.52 -14.90
C VAL A 480 20.65 19.52 -15.99
N LYS A 481 21.21 20.74 -15.95
CA LYS A 481 20.87 21.80 -16.89
C LYS A 481 21.97 22.04 -17.92
N PHE A 482 21.62 21.92 -19.18
CA PHE A 482 22.44 22.27 -20.33
C PHE A 482 21.89 23.56 -20.95
N GLU A 483 22.71 24.59 -21.04
CA GLU A 483 22.32 25.92 -21.50
C GLU A 483 23.22 26.40 -22.64
N SER A 484 22.63 27.02 -23.65
CA SER A 484 23.36 27.58 -24.79
C SER A 484 22.68 28.84 -25.33
N ALA A 485 23.44 29.65 -26.06
CA ALA A 485 22.92 30.75 -26.88
C ALA A 485 23.15 30.44 -28.37
N ASN A 486 22.57 29.32 -28.83
CA ASN A 486 22.52 28.86 -30.23
C ASN A 486 23.74 28.06 -30.77
N THR A 487 24.28 27.11 -30.01
CA THR A 487 25.32 26.17 -30.49
C THR A 487 24.85 24.71 -30.58
N GLU A 488 25.76 23.79 -30.90
CA GLU A 488 25.59 22.35 -30.78
C GLU A 488 25.82 21.88 -29.33
N GLY A 489 25.03 20.92 -28.86
CA GLY A 489 25.14 20.34 -27.52
C GLY A 489 25.96 19.06 -27.52
N ILE A 490 25.27 17.92 -27.41
CA ILE A 490 25.89 16.60 -27.29
C ILE A 490 25.84 15.88 -28.64
N ASN A 491 26.99 15.38 -29.09
CA ASN A 491 27.14 14.61 -30.31
C ASN A 491 27.69 13.21 -30.00
N VAL A 492 26.82 12.20 -30.03
CA VAL A 492 27.17 10.79 -29.76
C VAL A 492 27.76 10.16 -31.02
N LEU A 493 29.05 9.88 -31.00
CA LEU A 493 29.77 9.32 -32.14
C LEU A 493 29.49 7.81 -32.30
N SER A 494 29.90 7.26 -33.45
CA SER A 494 29.80 5.82 -33.71
C SER A 494 30.56 5.03 -32.64
N GLY A 495 29.88 4.07 -32.00
CA GLY A 495 30.44 3.28 -30.89
C GLY A 495 30.34 3.93 -29.51
N GLY A 496 29.94 5.21 -29.44
CA GLY A 496 29.66 5.90 -28.18
C GLY A 496 28.26 5.59 -27.62
N SER A 497 28.06 5.87 -26.34
CA SER A 497 26.79 5.72 -25.63
C SER A 497 26.50 6.96 -24.79
N ALA A 498 25.26 7.43 -24.79
CA ALA A 498 24.79 8.49 -23.89
C ALA A 498 23.47 8.11 -23.22
N VAL A 499 23.44 8.19 -21.89
CA VAL A 499 22.24 8.05 -21.07
C VAL A 499 21.93 9.39 -20.43
N LEU A 500 20.82 10.00 -20.81
CA LEU A 500 20.40 11.34 -20.38
C LEU A 500 19.04 11.24 -19.69
N SER A 501 19.01 11.32 -18.36
CA SER A 501 17.78 11.22 -17.56
C SER A 501 17.54 12.50 -16.78
N LEU A 502 16.31 13.02 -16.80
CA LEU A 502 15.93 14.25 -16.06
C LEU A 502 16.90 15.42 -16.34
N CYS A 503 17.19 15.64 -17.63
CA CYS A 503 18.04 16.72 -18.11
C CYS A 503 17.19 17.83 -18.75
N ASP A 504 17.58 19.08 -18.54
CA ASP A 504 16.96 20.25 -19.15
C ASP A 504 17.91 20.88 -20.17
N PHE A 505 17.56 20.82 -21.46
CA PHE A 505 18.28 21.47 -22.54
C PHE A 505 17.57 22.75 -22.96
N SER A 506 18.30 23.86 -22.95
CA SER A 506 17.75 25.16 -23.34
C SER A 506 18.69 25.95 -24.26
N GLY A 507 18.11 26.55 -25.30
CA GLY A 507 18.82 27.52 -26.15
C GLY A 507 19.82 26.94 -27.15
N PHE A 508 19.84 25.63 -27.37
CA PHE A 508 20.69 25.00 -28.39
C PHE A 508 20.12 25.17 -29.80
N SER A 509 21.01 25.29 -30.79
CA SER A 509 20.68 25.08 -32.21
C SER A 509 20.47 23.59 -32.50
N ARG A 510 21.37 22.74 -31.97
CA ARG A 510 21.31 21.27 -32.11
C ARG A 510 21.57 20.64 -30.75
N ALA A 511 20.53 20.28 -30.00
CA ALA A 511 20.73 19.91 -28.59
C ALA A 511 21.40 18.53 -28.45
N VAL A 512 20.84 17.48 -29.06
CA VAL A 512 21.43 16.13 -29.03
C VAL A 512 21.44 15.51 -30.43
N THR A 513 22.61 15.06 -30.87
CA THR A 513 22.80 14.32 -32.13
C THR A 513 23.36 12.94 -31.82
N ASN A 514 22.68 11.88 -32.25
CA ASN A 514 23.22 10.53 -32.33
C ASN A 514 23.78 10.32 -33.75
N GLY A 515 25.11 10.27 -33.84
CA GLY A 515 25.92 10.10 -35.05
C GLY A 515 26.24 8.64 -35.42
N GLY A 516 25.54 7.66 -34.83
CA GLY A 516 25.71 6.22 -35.05
C GLY A 516 26.01 5.41 -33.78
N GLY A 517 25.86 5.98 -32.59
CA GLY A 517 26.02 5.32 -31.30
C GLY A 517 24.70 4.87 -30.67
N TYR A 518 24.70 4.69 -29.35
CA TYR A 518 23.49 4.48 -28.55
C TYR A 518 23.08 5.76 -27.80
N SER A 519 21.80 6.10 -27.81
CA SER A 519 21.29 7.23 -27.02
C SER A 519 20.00 6.87 -26.33
N GLU A 520 20.02 6.91 -25.00
CA GLU A 520 18.86 6.76 -24.15
C GLU A 520 18.53 8.10 -23.53
N ILE A 521 17.31 8.61 -23.75
CA ILE A 521 16.89 9.89 -23.19
C ILE A 521 15.55 9.69 -22.46
N ARG A 522 15.54 9.97 -21.17
CA ARG A 522 14.40 9.73 -20.27
C ARG A 522 13.98 11.02 -19.57
N SER A 523 12.68 11.29 -19.55
CA SER A 523 12.06 12.35 -18.73
C SER A 523 12.76 13.73 -18.85
N SER A 524 13.31 14.04 -20.01
CA SER A 524 14.16 15.22 -20.23
C SER A 524 13.43 16.29 -21.05
N SER A 525 13.73 17.56 -20.79
CA SER A 525 13.10 18.70 -21.43
C SER A 525 14.03 19.36 -22.46
N PHE A 526 13.45 19.85 -23.54
CA PHE A 526 14.13 20.58 -24.61
C PHE A 526 13.33 21.82 -24.95
N SER A 527 13.96 22.99 -24.83
CA SER A 527 13.36 24.28 -25.14
C SER A 527 14.28 25.10 -26.06
N GLY A 528 13.70 25.65 -27.13
CA GLY A 528 14.45 26.57 -27.99
C GLY A 528 14.73 27.92 -27.31
N GLY A 529 15.80 28.59 -27.75
CA GLY A 529 16.15 29.92 -27.25
C GLY A 529 15.15 30.97 -27.74
N ARG A 530 14.67 31.83 -26.84
CA ARG A 530 13.88 33.02 -27.20
C ARG A 530 14.79 34.02 -27.91
N GLY A 531 14.61 34.23 -29.22
CA GLY A 531 15.21 35.40 -29.88
C GLY A 531 15.55 35.23 -31.35
N SER A 532 14.55 35.08 -32.20
CA SER A 532 14.54 35.65 -33.55
C SER A 532 13.15 35.40 -34.11
N ASP A 533 12.57 36.40 -34.75
CA ASP A 533 11.22 36.40 -35.29
C ASP A 533 11.01 35.41 -36.47
N ASN A 534 11.85 34.36 -36.55
CA ASN A 534 11.75 33.13 -37.35
C ASN A 534 12.60 31.95 -36.79
N GLY A 535 13.08 31.96 -35.52
CA GLY A 535 14.24 31.14 -35.10
C GLY A 535 14.18 30.50 -33.71
N GLY A 536 13.59 29.30 -33.62
CA GLY A 536 13.98 28.30 -32.63
C GLY A 536 15.20 27.49 -33.11
N GLY A 537 15.85 26.74 -32.21
CA GLY A 537 16.95 25.84 -32.57
C GLY A 537 16.57 24.88 -33.71
N GLU A 538 17.53 24.49 -34.56
CA GLU A 538 17.32 23.61 -35.71
C GLU A 538 16.61 22.30 -35.31
N PHE A 539 17.10 21.62 -34.26
CA PHE A 539 16.41 20.46 -33.70
C PHE A 539 16.75 20.17 -32.23
N ALA A 540 15.82 19.53 -31.51
CA ALA A 540 16.09 19.04 -30.16
C ALA A 540 16.87 17.72 -30.20
N VAL A 541 16.38 16.70 -30.89
CA VAL A 541 17.05 15.40 -30.97
C VAL A 541 17.13 14.91 -32.41
N LYS A 542 18.32 14.49 -32.86
CA LYS A 542 18.53 13.89 -34.18
C LYS A 542 19.22 12.54 -34.06
N VAL A 543 18.69 11.53 -34.73
CA VAL A 543 19.36 10.25 -34.94
C VAL A 543 19.78 10.15 -36.40
N SER A 544 21.08 9.95 -36.61
CA SER A 544 21.72 9.81 -37.91
C SER A 544 22.55 8.52 -37.95
N LYS A 545 22.73 7.97 -39.15
CA LYS A 545 23.33 6.63 -39.37
C LYS A 545 22.56 5.53 -38.61
N MET A 546 23.05 4.28 -38.60
CA MET A 546 22.34 3.15 -37.98
C MET A 546 22.40 3.15 -36.43
N GLY A 547 22.25 4.32 -35.79
CA GLY A 547 22.26 4.45 -34.33
C GLY A 547 21.07 3.76 -33.67
N ARG A 548 21.25 3.27 -32.44
CA ARG A 548 20.16 2.76 -31.60
C ARG A 548 19.70 3.83 -30.63
N TYR A 549 18.42 3.89 -30.32
CA TYR A 549 17.91 4.92 -29.42
C TYR A 549 16.64 4.51 -28.68
N ASP A 550 16.49 5.01 -27.46
CA ASP A 550 15.31 4.83 -26.62
C ASP A 550 14.93 6.17 -25.99
N PHE A 551 13.88 6.80 -26.52
CA PHE A 551 13.41 8.11 -26.09
C PHE A 551 12.07 7.96 -25.37
N THR A 552 12.05 8.27 -24.09
CA THR A 552 10.85 8.11 -23.24
C THR A 552 10.58 9.35 -22.42
N GLY A 553 9.35 9.88 -22.43
CA GLY A 553 8.99 10.98 -21.54
C GLY A 553 9.62 12.33 -21.91
N LEU A 554 9.98 12.56 -23.17
CA LEU A 554 10.60 13.83 -23.57
C LEU A 554 9.57 14.96 -23.57
N ARG A 555 9.97 16.16 -23.18
CA ARG A 555 9.15 17.38 -23.31
C ARG A 555 9.86 18.36 -24.23
N ILE A 556 9.40 18.46 -25.48
CA ILE A 556 10.05 19.25 -26.52
C ILE A 556 9.14 20.39 -26.92
N SER A 557 9.65 21.63 -26.90
CA SER A 557 8.91 22.79 -27.38
C SER A 557 9.79 23.92 -27.91
N GLY A 558 9.25 24.74 -28.81
CA GLY A 558 9.90 25.98 -29.27
C GLY A 558 11.14 25.77 -30.14
N VAL A 559 11.28 24.61 -30.80
CA VAL A 559 12.36 24.32 -31.77
C VAL A 559 11.79 24.20 -33.18
N LYS A 560 12.63 24.32 -34.21
CA LYS A 560 12.19 24.15 -35.60
C LYS A 560 11.71 22.72 -35.86
N THR A 561 12.56 21.72 -35.58
CA THR A 561 12.17 20.31 -35.65
C THR A 561 12.36 19.62 -34.30
N GLY A 562 11.32 19.00 -33.73
CA GLY A 562 11.43 18.34 -32.44
C GLY A 562 12.40 17.16 -32.49
N ILE A 563 12.03 16.10 -33.21
CA ILE A 563 12.85 14.89 -33.37
C ILE A 563 13.09 14.62 -34.86
N ILE A 564 14.33 14.36 -35.25
CA ILE A 564 14.71 13.90 -36.59
C ILE A 564 15.23 12.47 -36.52
N LEU A 565 14.55 11.53 -37.19
CA LEU A 565 14.95 10.12 -37.27
C LEU A 565 15.38 9.80 -38.70
N SER A 566 16.68 9.90 -38.99
CA SER A 566 17.20 9.69 -40.34
C SER A 566 17.44 8.23 -40.72
N SER A 567 17.82 7.41 -39.75
CA SER A 567 18.10 5.99 -39.87
C SER A 567 18.26 5.38 -38.48
N GLY A 568 18.31 4.06 -38.37
CA GLY A 568 18.51 3.37 -37.10
C GLY A 568 17.26 2.68 -36.56
N ASN A 569 17.39 2.08 -35.38
CA ASN A 569 16.34 1.28 -34.75
C ASN A 569 16.10 1.75 -33.32
N GLY A 570 14.86 2.04 -32.95
CA GLY A 570 14.58 2.58 -31.63
C GLY A 570 13.12 2.86 -31.34
N SER A 571 12.90 3.57 -30.24
CA SER A 571 11.57 3.91 -29.75
C SER A 571 11.45 5.39 -29.36
N VAL A 572 10.27 5.96 -29.61
CA VAL A 572 9.84 7.26 -29.10
C VAL A 572 8.49 7.06 -28.42
N VAL A 573 8.47 7.14 -27.10
CA VAL A 573 7.30 6.76 -26.30
C VAL A 573 7.01 7.80 -25.20
N ARG A 574 5.74 7.99 -24.85
CA ARG A 574 5.31 8.85 -23.71
C ARG A 574 5.82 10.28 -23.76
N SER A 575 6.17 10.78 -24.94
CA SER A 575 6.81 12.08 -25.12
C SER A 575 5.79 13.13 -25.58
N SER A 576 5.99 14.38 -25.18
CA SER A 576 5.19 15.53 -25.60
C SER A 576 6.04 16.46 -26.46
N ILE A 577 5.59 16.70 -27.69
CA ILE A 577 6.26 17.51 -28.70
C ILE A 577 5.25 18.53 -29.23
N SER A 578 5.47 19.80 -28.92
CA SER A 578 4.52 20.88 -29.26
C SER A 578 5.21 22.20 -29.59
N ASN A 579 4.48 23.13 -30.20
CA ASN A 579 5.01 24.46 -30.56
C ASN A 579 6.31 24.39 -31.38
N CYS A 580 6.40 23.43 -32.30
CA CYS A 580 7.49 23.29 -33.26
C CYS A 580 6.97 23.51 -34.69
N THR A 581 7.86 23.87 -35.64
CA THR A 581 7.49 23.85 -37.06
C THR A 581 7.18 22.42 -37.51
N THR A 582 8.07 21.48 -37.17
CA THR A 582 7.85 20.05 -37.38
C THR A 582 8.02 19.31 -36.05
N GLY A 583 7.00 18.57 -35.60
CA GLY A 583 7.10 17.78 -34.37
C GLY A 583 8.13 16.65 -34.52
N LEU A 584 7.87 15.74 -35.46
CA LEU A 584 8.75 14.61 -35.77
C LEU A 584 8.98 14.49 -37.28
N GLU A 585 10.25 14.45 -37.69
CA GLU A 585 10.67 14.17 -39.06
C GLU A 585 11.27 12.76 -39.15
N PHE A 586 10.68 11.90 -39.97
CA PHE A 586 11.15 10.54 -40.21
C PHE A 586 11.67 10.40 -41.64
N ASN A 587 12.94 10.06 -41.80
CA ASN A 587 13.56 9.85 -43.11
C ASN A 587 13.93 8.37 -43.37
N GLY A 588 13.95 7.49 -42.35
CA GLY A 588 14.18 6.06 -42.52
C GLY A 588 14.56 5.34 -41.22
N GLY A 589 14.63 4.00 -41.28
CA GLY A 589 14.91 3.12 -40.12
C GLY A 589 13.69 2.31 -39.66
N ASN A 590 13.77 1.72 -38.46
CA ASN A 590 12.65 1.03 -37.82
C ASN A 590 12.37 1.66 -36.44
N SER A 591 11.26 2.38 -36.33
CA SER A 591 10.99 3.24 -35.18
C SER A 591 9.63 2.95 -34.60
N ASN A 592 9.58 2.63 -33.31
CA ASN A 592 8.34 2.44 -32.59
C ASN A 592 7.88 3.77 -31.98
N ILE A 593 6.90 4.42 -32.60
CA ILE A 593 6.39 5.74 -32.19
C ILE A 593 4.96 5.57 -31.70
N ARG A 594 4.78 5.54 -30.38
CA ARG A 594 3.48 5.32 -29.72
C ARG A 594 3.37 6.03 -28.38
N GLU A 595 2.14 6.22 -27.90
CA GLU A 595 1.84 6.87 -26.61
C GLU A 595 2.39 8.31 -26.52
N ASN A 596 2.57 9.03 -27.63
CA ASN A 596 3.11 10.40 -27.61
C ASN A 596 2.01 11.45 -27.78
N ASN A 597 2.27 12.66 -27.28
CA ASN A 597 1.48 13.87 -27.47
C ASN A 597 2.20 14.78 -28.47
N ILE A 598 1.89 14.65 -29.76
CA ILE A 598 2.51 15.42 -30.85
C ILE A 598 1.47 16.39 -31.41
N PHE A 599 1.35 17.59 -30.85
CA PHE A 599 0.25 18.51 -31.14
C PHE A 599 0.73 19.97 -31.14
N ASP A 600 -0.09 20.89 -31.63
CA ASP A 600 0.26 22.33 -31.73
C ASP A 600 1.58 22.60 -32.45
N ASN A 601 1.91 21.76 -33.44
CA ASN A 601 2.99 22.00 -34.39
C ASN A 601 2.40 22.49 -35.73
N ASP A 602 3.21 23.11 -36.58
CA ASP A 602 2.76 23.41 -37.96
C ASP A 602 2.55 22.11 -38.73
N ILE A 603 3.48 21.17 -38.57
CA ILE A 603 3.41 19.77 -39.03
C ILE A 603 3.71 18.86 -37.83
N ASN A 604 2.80 17.94 -37.48
CA ASN A 604 3.04 17.01 -36.37
C ASN A 604 4.04 15.93 -36.76
N ILE A 605 3.82 15.26 -37.91
CA ILE A 605 4.76 14.27 -38.45
C ILE A 605 5.01 14.59 -39.92
N LEU A 606 6.29 14.60 -40.31
CA LEU A 606 6.72 14.62 -41.70
C LEU A 606 7.52 13.35 -41.99
N SER A 607 7.06 12.52 -42.92
CA SER A 607 7.75 11.28 -43.28
C SER A 607 8.16 11.22 -44.74
N ARG A 608 9.43 10.94 -45.02
CA ARG A 608 9.97 10.74 -46.37
C ARG A 608 10.15 9.27 -46.75
N SER A 609 9.87 8.37 -45.82
CA SER A 609 9.91 6.90 -45.97
C SER A 609 8.67 6.30 -45.34
N LYS A 610 8.35 5.04 -45.65
CA LYS A 610 7.21 4.35 -45.03
C LYS A 610 7.36 4.30 -43.51
N LEU A 611 6.44 4.94 -42.80
CA LEU A 611 6.36 4.97 -41.35
C LEU A 611 5.01 4.43 -40.89
N VAL A 612 5.00 3.59 -39.86
CA VAL A 612 3.76 3.14 -39.21
C VAL A 612 3.74 3.73 -37.81
N VAL A 613 2.64 4.39 -37.45
CA VAL A 613 2.44 4.97 -36.12
C VAL A 613 1.11 4.52 -35.54
N GLU A 614 1.07 4.38 -34.22
CA GLU A 614 -0.13 3.98 -33.48
C GLU A 614 -0.18 4.66 -32.11
N GLU A 615 -1.38 4.87 -31.58
CA GLU A 615 -1.60 5.34 -30.20
C GLU A 615 -0.90 6.67 -29.88
N ASN A 616 -0.86 7.62 -30.82
CA ASN A 616 -0.37 8.98 -30.58
C ASN A 616 -1.54 9.98 -30.59
N TYR A 617 -1.47 11.01 -29.73
CA TYR A 617 -2.37 12.15 -29.75
C TYR A 617 -1.83 13.24 -30.68
N PHE A 618 -2.63 13.65 -31.67
CA PHE A 618 -2.23 14.64 -32.69
C PHE A 618 -2.89 16.03 -32.52
N GLY A 619 -3.50 16.30 -31.36
CA GLY A 619 -4.28 17.53 -31.13
C GLY A 619 -5.74 17.44 -31.59
N THR A 620 -6.16 16.28 -32.12
CA THR A 620 -7.49 16.09 -32.71
C THR A 620 -7.83 14.60 -32.78
N ALA A 621 -9.12 14.27 -32.69
CA ALA A 621 -9.66 12.93 -32.95
C ALA A 621 -10.07 12.70 -34.43
N SER A 622 -9.96 13.74 -35.28
CA SER A 622 -10.32 13.66 -36.70
C SER A 622 -9.11 13.29 -37.57
N SER A 623 -9.28 12.29 -38.43
CA SER A 623 -8.25 11.78 -39.35
C SER A 623 -7.60 12.85 -40.22
N ASP A 624 -8.41 13.77 -40.71
CA ASP A 624 -7.98 14.70 -41.75
C ASP A 624 -7.28 15.94 -41.18
N LYS A 625 -7.27 16.08 -39.85
CA LYS A 625 -6.73 17.26 -39.15
C LYS A 625 -5.45 16.97 -38.37
N MET A 626 -4.88 15.77 -38.50
CA MET A 626 -3.73 15.34 -37.68
C MET A 626 -2.40 16.04 -38.02
N LYS A 627 -2.34 16.81 -39.12
CA LYS A 627 -1.09 17.44 -39.61
C LYS A 627 0.05 16.44 -39.81
N VAL A 628 -0.28 15.26 -40.36
CA VAL A 628 0.66 14.18 -40.69
C VAL A 628 0.86 14.17 -42.21
N ASN A 629 2.10 14.37 -42.66
CA ASN A 629 2.46 14.53 -44.06
C ASN A 629 3.46 13.46 -44.51
N GLY A 630 3.27 12.91 -45.71
CA GLY A 630 4.18 11.94 -46.34
C GLY A 630 3.69 10.49 -46.25
N ASP A 631 4.61 9.52 -46.41
CA ASP A 631 4.29 8.08 -46.41
C ASP A 631 4.13 7.55 -44.96
N VAL A 632 3.03 7.95 -44.31
CA VAL A 632 2.70 7.57 -42.94
C VAL A 632 1.39 6.78 -42.90
N LEU A 633 1.48 5.55 -42.39
CA LEU A 633 0.34 4.72 -42.04
C LEU A 633 -0.01 4.95 -40.56
N VAL A 634 -1.08 5.70 -40.31
CA VAL A 634 -1.62 5.89 -38.96
C VAL A 634 -2.61 4.77 -38.67
N LYS A 635 -2.21 3.77 -37.88
CA LYS A 635 -3.08 2.64 -37.52
C LYS A 635 -4.13 3.02 -36.48
N SER A 636 -3.75 3.85 -35.53
CA SER A 636 -4.63 4.34 -34.47
C SER A 636 -4.11 5.66 -33.88
N ILE A 637 -4.99 6.40 -33.22
CA ILE A 637 -4.71 7.64 -32.50
C ILE A 637 -5.28 7.62 -31.09
N LEU A 638 -4.89 8.60 -30.28
CA LEU A 638 -5.54 8.89 -29.01
C LEU A 638 -6.54 10.05 -29.16
N ASP A 639 -7.70 9.98 -28.51
CA ASP A 639 -8.74 11.02 -28.55
C ASP A 639 -8.47 12.22 -27.61
N ALA A 640 -7.55 12.04 -26.65
CA ALA A 640 -7.05 13.06 -25.74
C ALA A 640 -5.54 12.83 -25.49
N PRO A 641 -4.82 13.77 -24.86
CA PRO A 641 -3.41 13.56 -24.54
C PRO A 641 -3.16 12.31 -23.67
N TYR A 642 -2.12 11.55 -23.99
CA TYR A 642 -1.55 10.52 -23.12
C TYR A 642 -1.20 11.12 -21.74
N PRO A 643 -1.45 10.40 -20.63
CA PRO A 643 -1.95 9.02 -20.53
C PRO A 643 -3.48 8.87 -20.55
N HIS A 644 -4.22 9.96 -20.70
CA HIS A 644 -5.67 9.98 -20.51
C HIS A 644 -6.48 9.71 -21.79
N GLY A 645 -5.83 9.73 -22.96
CA GLY A 645 -6.46 9.45 -24.24
C GLY A 645 -6.86 8.00 -24.43
N ARG A 646 -8.03 7.79 -25.02
CA ARG A 646 -8.52 6.48 -25.47
C ARG A 646 -8.09 6.23 -26.91
N LYS A 647 -7.75 4.99 -27.22
CA LYS A 647 -7.35 4.55 -28.56
C LYS A 647 -8.55 4.55 -29.53
N ILE A 648 -8.40 5.21 -30.67
CA ILE A 648 -9.28 5.15 -31.83
C ILE A 648 -8.52 4.46 -32.97
N VAL A 649 -9.01 3.32 -33.45
CA VAL A 649 -8.43 2.57 -34.56
C VAL A 649 -8.90 3.16 -35.90
N LEU A 650 -8.00 3.31 -36.86
CA LEU A 650 -8.26 3.88 -38.19
C LEU A 650 -8.09 2.87 -39.32
N ILE A 651 -7.20 1.89 -39.15
CA ILE A 651 -6.90 0.86 -40.15
C ILE A 651 -6.82 -0.49 -39.44
N ASP A 652 -7.68 -1.41 -39.87
CA ASP A 652 -7.65 -2.82 -39.48
C ASP A 652 -6.77 -3.60 -40.47
N ASP A 653 -5.69 -4.24 -39.99
CA ASP A 653 -4.84 -5.15 -40.79
C ASP A 653 -5.47 -6.57 -40.83
N GLU A 654 -5.67 -7.17 -42.00
CA GLU A 654 -5.94 -8.63 -42.14
C GLU A 654 -5.04 -9.24 -43.24
N THR A 655 -4.49 -10.47 -43.18
CA THR A 655 -5.07 -11.70 -42.64
C THR A 655 -4.04 -12.57 -41.91
N ILE A 656 -4.03 -12.53 -40.58
CA ILE A 656 -3.82 -13.75 -39.83
C ILE A 656 -5.13 -14.52 -39.99
N THR A 657 -5.12 -15.69 -40.63
CA THR A 657 -6.40 -16.39 -40.83
C THR A 657 -7.04 -16.62 -39.46
N PRO A 658 -8.36 -16.40 -39.29
CA PRO A 658 -9.03 -16.63 -38.01
C PRO A 658 -8.71 -18.01 -37.44
N LYS A 659 -8.56 -19.01 -38.32
CA LYS A 659 -8.14 -20.37 -37.94
C LYS A 659 -6.74 -20.43 -37.31
N LEU A 660 -5.74 -19.74 -37.87
CA LEU A 660 -4.37 -19.75 -37.35
C LEU A 660 -4.23 -18.93 -36.07
N LEU A 661 -4.97 -17.81 -35.95
CA LEU A 661 -5.10 -17.09 -34.67
C LEU A 661 -5.74 -17.99 -33.62
N GLU A 662 -6.82 -18.69 -33.99
CA GLU A 662 -7.53 -19.59 -33.07
C GLU A 662 -6.64 -20.74 -32.59
N GLU A 663 -5.85 -21.36 -33.47
CA GLU A 663 -4.90 -22.42 -33.11
C GLU A 663 -3.78 -21.92 -32.18
N ARG A 664 -3.19 -20.77 -32.50
CA ARG A 664 -2.13 -20.16 -31.68
C ARG A 664 -2.64 -19.69 -30.32
N PHE A 665 -3.82 -19.07 -30.32
CA PHE A 665 -4.54 -18.68 -29.12
C PHE A 665 -4.82 -19.88 -28.21
N SER A 666 -5.41 -20.95 -28.78
CA SER A 666 -5.80 -22.14 -28.02
C SER A 666 -4.59 -22.79 -27.36
N LYS A 667 -3.46 -22.86 -28.08
CA LYS A 667 -2.20 -23.38 -27.56
C LYS A 667 -1.65 -22.55 -26.40
N LEU A 668 -1.54 -21.23 -26.57
CA LEU A 668 -0.99 -20.35 -25.53
C LEU A 668 -1.89 -20.29 -24.28
N LYS A 669 -3.21 -20.29 -24.46
CA LYS A 669 -4.18 -20.39 -23.35
C LYS A 669 -3.99 -21.69 -22.57
N ALA A 670 -3.89 -22.83 -23.26
CA ALA A 670 -3.69 -24.13 -22.61
C ALA A 670 -2.35 -24.21 -21.85
N GLU A 671 -1.25 -23.75 -22.45
CA GLU A 671 0.07 -23.71 -21.79
C GLU A 671 0.08 -22.80 -20.56
N GLY A 672 -0.55 -21.63 -20.65
CA GLY A 672 -0.63 -20.68 -19.54
C GLY A 672 -1.46 -21.20 -18.36
N VAL A 673 -2.62 -21.79 -18.64
CA VAL A 673 -3.47 -22.40 -17.61
C VAL A 673 -2.79 -23.61 -16.96
N LEU A 674 -2.12 -24.45 -17.75
CA LEU A 674 -1.35 -25.59 -17.22
C LEU A 674 -0.22 -25.12 -16.30
N SER A 675 0.53 -24.09 -16.72
CA SER A 675 1.62 -23.51 -15.92
C SER A 675 1.10 -22.94 -14.60
N PHE A 676 -0.06 -22.28 -14.62
CA PHE A 676 -0.73 -21.79 -13.41
C PHE A 676 -1.07 -22.93 -12.44
N HIS A 677 -1.67 -24.02 -12.92
CA HIS A 677 -2.00 -25.18 -12.09
C HIS A 677 -0.75 -25.89 -11.53
N ASN A 678 0.36 -25.85 -12.25
CA ASN A 678 1.66 -26.34 -11.80
C ASN A 678 2.43 -25.37 -10.89
N GLN A 679 1.81 -24.23 -10.49
CA GLN A 679 2.41 -23.18 -9.67
C GLN A 679 3.64 -22.50 -10.29
N GLN A 680 3.79 -22.60 -11.62
CA GLN A 680 4.84 -21.93 -12.40
C GLN A 680 4.34 -20.54 -12.84
N TYR A 681 4.19 -19.62 -11.88
CA TYR A 681 3.49 -18.34 -12.09
C TYR A 681 4.19 -17.40 -13.09
N GLY A 682 5.53 -17.43 -13.19
CA GLY A 682 6.26 -16.66 -14.20
C GLY A 682 5.96 -17.11 -15.64
N ASP A 683 5.95 -18.43 -15.87
CA ASP A 683 5.61 -19.01 -17.18
C ASP A 683 4.13 -18.82 -17.51
N ALA A 684 3.26 -18.97 -16.50
CA ALA A 684 1.83 -18.70 -16.63
C ALA A 684 1.58 -17.25 -17.06
N TYR A 685 2.24 -16.28 -16.43
CA TYR A 685 2.12 -14.86 -16.76
C TYR A 685 2.51 -14.60 -18.22
N GLN A 686 3.69 -15.08 -18.65
CA GLN A 686 4.17 -14.87 -20.02
C GLN A 686 3.23 -15.47 -21.08
N LYS A 687 2.75 -16.70 -20.86
CA LYS A 687 1.91 -17.41 -21.83
C LYS A 687 0.50 -16.84 -21.93
N LEU A 688 -0.09 -16.45 -20.80
CA LEU A 688 -1.40 -15.81 -20.75
C LEU A 688 -1.37 -14.40 -21.36
N GLU A 689 -0.33 -13.60 -21.10
CA GLU A 689 -0.12 -12.30 -21.76
C GLU A 689 0.05 -12.43 -23.28
N GLN A 690 0.78 -13.46 -23.75
CA GLN A 690 0.91 -13.72 -25.19
C GLN A 690 -0.42 -14.16 -25.82
N ALA A 691 -1.24 -14.91 -25.11
CA ALA A 691 -2.57 -15.32 -25.57
C ALA A 691 -3.54 -14.13 -25.61
N LEU A 692 -3.47 -13.23 -24.62
CA LEU A 692 -4.28 -12.01 -24.55
C LEU A 692 -4.00 -11.04 -25.70
N LYS A 693 -2.76 -10.99 -26.18
CA LYS A 693 -2.37 -10.22 -27.39
C LYS A 693 -3.01 -10.72 -28.68
N ILE A 694 -3.57 -11.94 -28.70
CA ILE A 694 -4.19 -12.52 -29.89
C ILE A 694 -5.68 -12.22 -29.93
N LYS A 695 -6.41 -12.57 -28.87
CA LYS A 695 -7.82 -12.19 -28.70
C LYS A 695 -8.18 -12.17 -27.24
N ASP A 696 -9.22 -11.41 -26.95
CA ASP A 696 -9.83 -11.37 -25.63
C ASP A 696 -10.56 -12.66 -25.32
N ASP A 697 -10.33 -13.17 -24.12
CA ASP A 697 -10.99 -14.36 -23.62
C ASP A 697 -11.14 -14.29 -22.12
N ARG A 698 -12.37 -14.57 -21.67
CA ARG A 698 -12.77 -14.48 -20.27
C ARG A 698 -11.88 -15.28 -19.33
N ASP A 699 -11.42 -16.46 -19.74
CA ASP A 699 -10.63 -17.32 -18.87
C ASP A 699 -9.18 -16.84 -18.81
N ILE A 700 -8.64 -16.24 -19.87
CA ILE A 700 -7.30 -15.64 -19.81
C ILE A 700 -7.28 -14.49 -18.80
N TYR A 701 -8.25 -13.57 -18.86
CA TYR A 701 -8.36 -12.51 -17.86
C TYR A 701 -8.49 -13.07 -16.44
N LEU A 702 -9.24 -14.16 -16.27
CA LEU A 702 -9.41 -14.84 -14.99
C LEU A 702 -8.09 -15.43 -14.46
N TYR A 703 -7.43 -16.28 -15.26
CA TYR A 703 -6.19 -16.95 -14.86
C TYR A 703 -5.00 -15.99 -14.77
N LEU A 704 -4.93 -14.95 -15.60
CA LEU A 704 -3.91 -13.92 -15.50
C LEU A 704 -4.09 -13.10 -14.21
N SER A 705 -5.33 -12.80 -13.83
CA SER A 705 -5.63 -12.15 -12.54
C SER A 705 -5.22 -13.03 -11.36
N TYR A 706 -5.47 -14.34 -11.41
CA TYR A 706 -4.97 -15.26 -10.38
C TYR A 706 -3.44 -15.36 -10.33
N THR A 707 -2.78 -15.38 -11.50
CA THR A 707 -1.32 -15.38 -11.59
C THR A 707 -0.72 -14.10 -11.00
N LEU A 708 -1.28 -12.94 -11.32
CA LEU A 708 -0.82 -11.64 -10.81
C LEU A 708 -1.05 -11.50 -9.31
N LEU A 709 -2.17 -12.03 -8.80
CA LEU A 709 -2.41 -12.15 -7.36
C LEU A 709 -1.34 -13.02 -6.67
N ALA A 710 -0.92 -14.13 -7.29
CA ALA A 710 0.14 -14.98 -6.74
C ALA A 710 1.53 -14.33 -6.83
N LEU A 711 1.77 -13.48 -7.83
CA LEU A 711 3.03 -12.74 -8.02
C LEU A 711 3.11 -11.44 -7.19
N GLY A 712 1.99 -10.97 -6.63
CA GLY A 712 1.93 -9.72 -5.86
C GLY A 712 1.99 -8.44 -6.72
N ASP A 713 1.70 -8.51 -8.02
CA ASP A 713 1.73 -7.36 -8.93
C ASP A 713 0.35 -6.68 -9.02
N ASP A 714 0.07 -5.85 -8.02
CA ASP A 714 -1.22 -5.18 -7.84
C ASP A 714 -1.55 -4.13 -8.90
N VAL A 715 -0.52 -3.45 -9.43
CA VAL A 715 -0.71 -2.43 -10.47
C VAL A 715 -1.24 -3.10 -11.72
N ARG A 716 -0.56 -4.16 -12.16
CA ARG A 716 -0.96 -4.92 -13.34
C ARG A 716 -2.27 -5.67 -13.14
N LEU A 717 -2.51 -6.22 -11.94
CA LEU A 717 -3.78 -6.88 -11.60
C LEU A 717 -4.99 -5.95 -11.79
N THR A 718 -4.85 -4.68 -11.38
CA THR A 718 -5.91 -3.68 -11.49
C THR A 718 -6.25 -3.40 -12.95
N GLU A 719 -5.22 -3.20 -13.77
CA GLU A 719 -5.36 -3.00 -15.21
C GLU A 719 -6.08 -4.20 -15.85
N VAL A 720 -5.61 -5.43 -15.59
CA VAL A 720 -6.15 -6.66 -16.18
C VAL A 720 -7.61 -6.89 -15.76
N LEU A 721 -7.98 -6.66 -14.49
CA LEU A 721 -9.36 -6.82 -14.03
C LEU A 721 -10.29 -5.76 -14.61
N SER A 722 -9.84 -4.51 -14.68
CA SER A 722 -10.62 -3.40 -15.26
C SER A 722 -10.88 -3.62 -16.76
N GLU A 723 -9.86 -4.06 -17.49
CA GLU A 723 -9.95 -4.38 -18.91
C GLU A 723 -10.84 -5.61 -19.14
N GLY A 724 -10.63 -6.68 -18.39
CA GLY A 724 -11.44 -7.90 -18.47
C GLY A 724 -12.92 -7.65 -18.19
N LEU A 725 -13.25 -6.79 -17.22
CA LEU A 725 -14.62 -6.40 -16.93
C LEU A 725 -15.23 -5.43 -17.94
N SER A 726 -14.41 -4.59 -18.57
CA SER A 726 -14.87 -3.75 -19.68
C SER A 726 -15.28 -4.61 -20.88
N LYS A 727 -14.57 -5.72 -21.14
CA LYS A 727 -14.80 -6.59 -22.30
C LYS A 727 -15.79 -7.71 -22.02
N PHE A 728 -15.80 -8.24 -20.81
CA PHE A 728 -16.71 -9.29 -20.34
C PHE A 728 -17.53 -8.81 -19.13
N PRO A 729 -18.38 -7.78 -19.31
CA PRO A 729 -19.12 -7.12 -18.23
C PRO A 729 -20.21 -8.00 -17.60
N TYR A 730 -20.40 -9.22 -18.10
CA TYR A 730 -21.33 -10.20 -17.56
C TYR A 730 -20.64 -11.42 -16.94
N ASP A 731 -19.30 -11.51 -16.96
CA ASP A 731 -18.59 -12.61 -16.30
C ASP A 731 -18.54 -12.36 -14.80
N VAL A 732 -19.35 -13.12 -14.07
CA VAL A 732 -19.48 -13.03 -12.62
C VAL A 732 -18.14 -13.26 -11.90
N ARG A 733 -17.27 -14.15 -12.42
CA ARG A 733 -16.00 -14.52 -11.77
C ARG A 733 -15.01 -13.37 -11.81
N LEU A 734 -14.99 -12.59 -12.89
CA LEU A 734 -14.18 -11.36 -12.97
C LEU A 734 -14.70 -10.28 -12.02
N HIS A 735 -16.03 -10.16 -11.86
CA HIS A 735 -16.58 -9.24 -10.87
C HIS A 735 -16.21 -9.68 -9.45
N GLN A 736 -16.25 -10.98 -9.15
CA GLN A 736 -15.82 -11.53 -7.87
C GLN A 736 -14.34 -11.18 -7.59
N LEU A 737 -13.45 -11.35 -8.56
CA LEU A 737 -12.03 -10.99 -8.40
C LEU A 737 -11.81 -9.50 -8.25
N TYR A 738 -12.54 -8.67 -9.00
CA TYR A 738 -12.40 -7.22 -8.91
C TYR A 738 -13.00 -6.66 -7.64
N VAL A 739 -14.15 -7.17 -7.20
CA VAL A 739 -14.70 -6.89 -5.87
C VAL A 739 -13.67 -7.30 -4.83
N ARG A 740 -13.07 -8.50 -4.91
CA ARG A 740 -12.03 -8.94 -3.98
C ARG A 740 -10.80 -8.02 -3.98
N ARG A 741 -10.36 -7.54 -5.15
CA ARG A 741 -9.26 -6.58 -5.28
C ARG A 741 -9.61 -5.20 -4.74
N LEU A 742 -10.80 -4.68 -5.04
CA LEU A 742 -11.26 -3.38 -4.55
C LEU A 742 -11.43 -3.41 -3.04
N LEU A 743 -11.96 -4.52 -2.53
CA LEU A 743 -11.94 -4.82 -1.11
C LEU A 743 -10.47 -4.90 -0.61
N ASN A 744 -9.54 -5.58 -1.28
CA ASN A 744 -8.08 -5.58 -0.96
C ASN A 744 -7.48 -4.17 -0.80
N LYS A 745 -7.94 -3.21 -1.61
CA LYS A 745 -7.46 -1.82 -1.61
C LYS A 745 -8.29 -0.88 -0.73
N GLY A 746 -9.32 -1.38 -0.04
CA GLY A 746 -10.20 -0.57 0.79
C GLY A 746 -11.18 0.32 0.01
N GLU A 747 -11.35 0.09 -1.30
CA GLU A 747 -12.20 0.86 -2.20
C GLU A 747 -13.67 0.40 -2.12
N ILE A 748 -14.27 0.50 -0.92
CA ILE A 748 -15.60 -0.07 -0.58
C ILE A 748 -16.73 0.47 -1.47
N GLY A 749 -16.73 1.77 -1.78
CA GLY A 749 -17.75 2.38 -2.63
C GLY A 749 -17.76 1.80 -4.04
N GLN A 750 -16.58 1.59 -4.61
CA GLN A 750 -16.42 0.94 -5.91
C GLN A 750 -16.73 -0.55 -5.82
N ALA A 751 -16.27 -1.23 -4.76
CA ALA A 751 -16.55 -2.65 -4.55
C ALA A 751 -18.06 -2.93 -4.46
N ARG A 752 -18.83 -2.06 -3.80
CA ARG A 752 -20.30 -2.15 -3.73
C ARG A 752 -20.95 -1.95 -5.09
N GLN A 753 -20.53 -0.95 -5.85
CA GLN A 753 -21.05 -0.71 -7.20
C GLN A 753 -20.79 -1.91 -8.12
N VAL A 754 -19.58 -2.47 -8.09
CA VAL A 754 -19.23 -3.65 -8.89
C VAL A 754 -20.00 -4.89 -8.41
N LEU A 755 -20.18 -5.03 -7.10
CA LEU A 755 -20.89 -6.16 -6.52
C LEU A 755 -22.39 -6.14 -6.82
N GLU A 756 -23.07 -4.99 -6.68
CA GLU A 756 -24.49 -4.86 -7.01
C GLU A 756 -24.76 -5.21 -8.48
N LYS A 757 -23.85 -4.76 -9.36
CA LYS A 757 -23.85 -5.16 -10.77
C LYS A 757 -23.68 -6.67 -10.92
N ALA A 758 -22.74 -7.29 -10.19
CA ALA A 758 -22.52 -8.73 -10.24
C ALA A 758 -23.71 -9.56 -9.75
N LEU A 759 -24.36 -9.12 -8.66
CA LEU A 759 -25.56 -9.75 -8.10
C LEU A 759 -26.77 -9.61 -9.01
N THR A 760 -26.85 -8.51 -9.78
CA THR A 760 -27.89 -8.37 -10.82
C THR A 760 -27.72 -9.45 -11.90
N LEU A 761 -26.48 -9.86 -12.17
CA LEU A 761 -26.16 -10.89 -13.15
C LEU A 761 -26.34 -12.31 -12.61
N SER A 762 -26.02 -12.54 -11.34
CA SER A 762 -26.21 -13.83 -10.68
C SER A 762 -26.73 -13.64 -9.24
N PRO A 763 -28.05 -13.48 -9.06
CA PRO A 763 -28.64 -13.11 -7.77
C PRO A 763 -28.53 -14.18 -6.69
N THR A 764 -28.33 -15.44 -7.08
CA THR A 764 -28.24 -16.59 -6.17
C THR A 764 -26.80 -17.11 -6.04
N ASP A 765 -25.80 -16.41 -6.61
CA ASP A 765 -24.40 -16.81 -6.48
C ASP A 765 -23.95 -16.66 -5.03
N SER A 766 -23.59 -17.79 -4.41
CA SER A 766 -23.24 -17.82 -2.99
C SER A 766 -22.01 -16.99 -2.64
N SER A 767 -21.06 -16.84 -3.56
CA SER A 767 -19.84 -16.04 -3.32
C SER A 767 -20.13 -14.54 -3.41
N LEU A 768 -20.97 -14.13 -4.36
CA LEU A 768 -21.44 -12.74 -4.45
C LEU A 768 -22.34 -12.38 -3.28
N LEU A 769 -23.26 -13.27 -2.89
CA LEU A 769 -24.11 -13.06 -1.72
C LEU A 769 -23.26 -12.96 -0.44
N TYR A 770 -22.24 -13.80 -0.30
CA TYR A 770 -21.28 -13.66 0.79
C TYR A 770 -20.52 -12.32 0.75
N MET A 771 -20.05 -11.89 -0.42
CA MET A 771 -19.41 -10.59 -0.60
C MET A 771 -20.38 -9.43 -0.34
N LYS A 772 -21.68 -9.63 -0.59
CA LYS A 772 -22.76 -8.69 -0.34
C LYS A 772 -23.00 -8.54 1.14
N ASP A 773 -23.16 -9.65 1.83
CA ASP A 773 -23.30 -9.68 3.27
C ASP A 773 -22.07 -9.03 3.91
N TYR A 774 -20.86 -9.31 3.42
CA TYR A 774 -19.63 -8.64 3.85
C TYR A 774 -19.66 -7.12 3.57
N LEU A 775 -20.05 -6.68 2.37
CA LEU A 775 -20.12 -5.26 2.00
C LEU A 775 -21.25 -4.50 2.70
N ASP A 776 -22.36 -5.16 3.00
CA ASP A 776 -23.50 -4.63 3.74
C ASP A 776 -23.21 -4.54 5.23
N HIS A 777 -22.45 -5.49 5.79
CA HIS A 777 -21.86 -5.36 7.13
C HIS A 777 -20.87 -4.19 7.23
N ILE A 778 -20.16 -3.84 6.15
CA ILE A 778 -19.23 -2.70 6.12
C ILE A 778 -19.95 -1.36 5.83
N GLY A 779 -21.03 -1.34 5.03
CA GLY A 779 -21.75 -0.14 4.57
C GLY A 779 -22.98 0.27 5.39
N GLY A 780 -23.61 -0.63 6.16
CA GLY A 780 -24.76 -0.34 7.03
C GLY A 780 -24.46 0.61 8.21
N LYS A 781 -23.18 0.92 8.46
CA LYS A 781 -22.74 1.86 9.51
C LYS A 781 -22.83 3.35 9.11
N LYS A 782 -23.34 3.72 7.91
CA LYS A 782 -23.34 5.13 7.42
C LYS A 782 -24.67 5.71 6.90
N GLY A 783 -25.82 5.04 7.00
CA GLY A 783 -27.07 5.54 6.40
C GLY A 783 -28.35 5.24 7.17
N ALA A 784 -28.63 6.03 8.21
CA ALA A 784 -29.96 6.12 8.81
C ALA A 784 -30.25 7.56 9.28
N GLU A 785 -30.32 8.51 8.34
CA GLU A 785 -31.12 9.72 8.50
C GLU A 785 -32.30 9.66 7.50
N LYS A 786 -33.48 10.00 8.03
CA LYS A 786 -34.84 9.71 7.52
C LYS A 786 -35.18 10.45 6.22
N PRO A 787 -36.07 9.89 5.37
CA PRO A 787 -36.82 10.67 4.40
C PRO A 787 -38.07 11.31 5.03
N GLU A 788 -38.28 12.58 4.71
CA GLU A 788 -39.54 13.31 4.88
C GLU A 788 -40.64 12.72 3.99
N GLU A 789 -41.89 12.71 4.47
CA GLU A 789 -42.94 13.50 3.80
C GLU A 789 -44.23 13.60 4.65
N LYS A 790 -44.71 14.84 4.73
CA LYS A 790 -46.10 15.33 4.87
C LYS A 790 -46.86 15.17 6.18
#